data_AF-A0A523ZW55-F1
#
_entry.id   AF-A0A523ZW55-F1
#
_cell.length_a   1.000
_cell.length_b   1.000
_cell.length_c   1.000
_cell.angle_alpha   90.00
_cell.angle_beta   90.00
_cell.angle_gamma   90.00
#
_symmetry.space_group_name_H-M   'P 1'
#
loop_
_entity.id
_entity.type
_entity.pdbx_description
1 polymer ?
#
loop_
_entity_poly.entity_id
_entity_poly.type
_entity_poly.pdbx_seq_one_letter_code
_entity_poly.pdbx_strand_id
1 'polypeptide(L)'
;MISEKASQIGASPTLKISAKAKAMKAEGIDIVDLSIGEPDFFTPDNIKKAGIQAIEENFTKYTSTEGIPELKDAIIKRLNEDFGLSYSRDEIIVSTGAKSSLHHLFQAMIDEGDEVIIPSPYWVSYPHSVSLAKGKAIIVPTKEENGFILTPDQLKAAISPATKALILNNPCNPTGAAYKRHELEALADIVLEEDIFVVADEIYEKFVYDDFQVVSFASLGEDIKKKTIIINGVSKAYSMTGWRIGYAAGPAEIIGAMGRIQSHTTSNACSISQKASLEALGGPQYEVSKMKSELQRRRNYVLMRLQTVPNVSCFKSQGAFYLFPNFSAYYNKEFNNVQIRNSYGIAYYLLKEAKVAIIPGGAFGADNYIRISYTTSMENLEKGMDRIIEALSGLKTAKKVKRIALSNTITREKKSVPVDTSLSVKMKDALIAEMESHLSYQNYFEWNANINGVIVQLRTNVSHLNDFWVENWYPAQLEADLEPHGIIYAVDGIPGREPHSFYNSETNTGILINTDNYSPLRSLALGMTIDVSERLFNVFSVRGMSADIDGNSVVLVGPKGTKKTELFFSLLQDQKFRLHSNDIIFVRFSGGRALADSVERKLFIPTNTVESYPRLAALFDNSKCENVITRKDDCQDTECLNLDDCRLDRGSLYCYKASKDAHALLDPYWIDGPAKHAKRSSIRWVFILRYDTTSPPVVETEIEDALRMLESGESLGLKRDLTHSKSHPFYNPHLLLRTPERLELQREFFERLLEGTSCYLFNSGVASAEDIKKIVAVEKEKIPE
;
A
#
# COMPACT_ATOMS: atom_id res chain seq x y z
N MET A 1 -20.79 1.89 -18.84
CA MET A 1 -19.47 2.54 -18.94
C MET A 1 -19.56 3.93 -18.35
N ILE A 2 -18.74 4.20 -17.35
CA ILE A 2 -18.49 5.52 -16.78
C ILE A 2 -17.07 5.97 -17.19
N SER A 3 -16.68 7.22 -16.98
CA SER A 3 -15.33 7.70 -17.33
C SER A 3 -14.25 7.12 -16.40
N GLU A 4 -13.02 6.91 -16.89
CA GLU A 4 -11.83 6.49 -16.12
C GLU A 4 -11.65 7.27 -14.80
N LYS A 5 -11.78 8.62 -14.86
CA LYS A 5 -11.72 9.50 -13.67
C LYS A 5 -12.76 9.15 -12.59
N ALA A 6 -13.93 8.65 -12.99
CA ALA A 6 -14.99 8.25 -12.07
C ALA A 6 -14.74 6.85 -11.48
N SER A 7 -14.12 5.95 -12.26
CA SER A 7 -13.76 4.59 -11.84
C SER A 7 -12.60 4.56 -10.83
N GLN A 8 -11.71 5.55 -10.87
CA GLN A 8 -10.59 5.76 -9.93
C GLN A 8 -11.03 6.21 -8.52
N ILE A 9 -12.25 6.75 -8.38
CA ILE A 9 -12.75 7.21 -7.08
C ILE A 9 -13.44 6.05 -6.38
N GLY A 10 -12.69 5.35 -5.53
CA GLY A 10 -13.28 4.36 -4.62
C GLY A 10 -14.39 4.96 -3.74
N ALA A 11 -15.43 4.17 -3.47
CA ALA A 11 -16.47 4.58 -2.55
C ALA A 11 -15.86 4.90 -1.16
N SER A 12 -16.01 6.15 -0.71
CA SER A 12 -15.43 6.63 0.55
C SER A 12 -15.77 5.65 1.69
N PRO A 13 -14.77 5.06 2.36
CA PRO A 13 -15.01 4.12 3.45
C PRO A 13 -15.80 4.74 4.61
N THR A 14 -15.64 6.06 4.78
CA THR A 14 -16.44 6.90 5.68
C THR A 14 -17.94 6.78 5.38
N LEU A 15 -18.32 6.84 4.09
CA LEU A 15 -19.71 6.76 3.66
C LEU A 15 -20.31 5.38 3.91
N LYS A 16 -19.53 4.29 3.79
CA LYS A 16 -20.02 2.92 4.06
C LYS A 16 -20.42 2.74 5.53
N ILE A 17 -19.61 3.22 6.46
CA ILE A 17 -19.91 3.16 7.91
C ILE A 17 -21.10 4.06 8.24
N SER A 18 -21.13 5.30 7.75
CA SER A 18 -22.25 6.21 7.98
C SER A 18 -23.55 5.68 7.39
N ALA A 19 -23.52 5.07 6.19
CA ALA A 19 -24.70 4.44 5.59
C ALA A 19 -25.22 3.26 6.42
N LYS A 20 -24.33 2.40 6.93
CA LYS A 20 -24.70 1.29 7.80
C LYS A 20 -25.26 1.78 9.14
N ALA A 21 -24.65 2.79 9.75
CA ALA A 21 -25.16 3.42 10.97
C ALA A 21 -26.55 4.03 10.76
N LYS A 22 -26.78 4.70 9.62
CA LYS A 22 -28.09 5.26 9.26
C LYS A 22 -29.14 4.17 9.03
N ALA A 23 -28.80 3.08 8.36
CA ALA A 23 -29.69 1.93 8.18
C ALA A 23 -30.09 1.31 9.53
N MET A 24 -29.12 1.09 10.42
CA MET A 24 -29.37 0.58 11.78
C MET A 24 -30.27 1.53 12.59
N LYS A 25 -30.06 2.85 12.50
CA LYS A 25 -30.96 3.84 13.12
C LYS A 25 -32.39 3.75 12.55
N ALA A 26 -32.54 3.57 11.24
CA ALA A 26 -33.85 3.41 10.60
C ALA A 26 -34.57 2.13 11.03
N GLU A 27 -33.84 1.09 11.41
CA GLU A 27 -34.35 -0.14 12.04
C GLU A 27 -34.71 0.04 13.53
N GLY A 28 -34.60 1.25 14.08
CA GLY A 28 -34.89 1.55 15.47
C GLY A 28 -33.76 1.22 16.45
N ILE A 29 -32.55 0.89 15.94
CA ILE A 29 -31.38 0.64 16.79
C ILE A 29 -30.78 1.96 17.25
N ASP A 30 -30.62 2.10 18.56
CA ASP A 30 -30.02 3.26 19.20
C ASP A 30 -28.49 3.33 18.97
N ILE A 31 -28.09 3.99 17.87
CA ILE A 31 -26.69 4.19 17.49
C ILE A 31 -26.18 5.56 17.96
N VAL A 32 -25.06 5.56 18.69
CA VAL A 32 -24.27 6.78 18.94
C VAL A 32 -23.33 7.02 17.75
N ASP A 33 -23.42 8.18 17.13
CA ASP A 33 -22.62 8.50 15.94
C ASP A 33 -21.52 9.51 16.27
N LEU A 34 -20.28 9.00 16.34
CA LEU A 34 -19.07 9.79 16.55
C LEU A 34 -18.26 9.93 15.25
N SER A 35 -18.89 9.65 14.10
CA SER A 35 -18.24 9.68 12.79
C SER A 35 -18.37 11.02 12.07
N ILE A 36 -19.45 11.75 12.35
CA ILE A 36 -19.87 12.95 11.62
C ILE A 36 -19.03 14.16 12.02
N GLY A 37 -18.45 14.85 11.03
CA GLY A 37 -17.63 16.05 11.22
C GLY A 37 -18.40 17.36 11.08
N GLU A 38 -19.58 17.44 11.68
CA GLU A 38 -20.49 18.59 11.64
C GLU A 38 -20.84 19.01 13.08
N PRO A 39 -20.68 20.31 13.44
CA PRO A 39 -21.12 20.81 14.73
C PRO A 39 -22.63 20.61 14.93
N ASP A 40 -23.05 20.14 16.11
CA ASP A 40 -24.47 19.99 16.48
C ASP A 40 -25.17 21.31 16.81
N PHE A 41 -24.44 22.42 16.80
CA PHE A 41 -25.00 23.76 16.95
C PHE A 41 -25.86 24.13 15.74
N PHE A 42 -26.91 24.92 15.97
CA PHE A 42 -27.63 25.55 14.87
C PHE A 42 -26.81 26.70 14.28
N THR A 43 -27.04 27.00 13.00
CA THR A 43 -26.56 28.26 12.40
C THR A 43 -27.02 29.45 13.28
N PRO A 44 -26.14 30.41 13.64
CA PRO A 44 -26.51 31.58 14.43
C PRO A 44 -27.70 32.36 13.87
N ASP A 45 -28.54 32.91 14.75
CA ASP A 45 -29.81 33.51 14.35
C ASP A 45 -29.67 34.77 13.48
N ASN A 46 -28.63 35.58 13.68
CA ASN A 46 -28.32 36.72 12.81
C ASN A 46 -28.07 36.24 11.37
N ILE A 47 -27.30 35.16 11.21
CA ILE A 47 -27.00 34.55 9.91
C ILE A 47 -28.27 33.96 9.27
N LYS A 48 -29.10 33.26 10.06
CA LYS A 48 -30.40 32.75 9.57
C LYS A 48 -31.28 33.88 9.05
N LYS A 49 -31.40 34.97 9.81
CA LYS A 49 -32.19 36.15 9.44
C LYS A 49 -31.68 36.80 8.17
N ALA A 50 -30.37 36.91 7.97
CA ALA A 50 -29.80 37.43 6.73
C ALA A 50 -30.14 36.55 5.52
N GLY A 51 -30.13 35.21 5.68
CA GLY A 51 -30.60 34.29 4.66
C GLY A 51 -32.09 34.43 4.34
N ILE A 52 -32.95 34.55 5.37
CA ILE A 52 -34.40 34.77 5.21
C ILE A 52 -34.66 36.10 4.50
N GLN A 53 -34.01 37.18 4.92
CA GLN A 53 -34.13 38.49 4.31
C GLN A 53 -33.74 38.46 2.83
N ALA A 54 -32.68 37.74 2.46
CA ALA A 54 -32.30 37.58 1.05
C ALA A 54 -33.38 36.88 0.22
N ILE A 55 -34.15 35.96 0.81
CA ILE A 55 -35.30 35.33 0.16
C ILE A 55 -36.45 36.34 0.01
N GLU A 56 -36.79 37.06 1.08
CA GLU A 56 -37.86 38.07 1.11
C GLU A 56 -37.60 39.22 0.12
N GLU A 57 -36.35 39.65 -0.01
CA GLU A 57 -35.90 40.69 -0.95
C GLU A 57 -35.73 40.17 -2.39
N ASN A 58 -36.08 38.91 -2.66
CA ASN A 58 -35.94 38.27 -3.98
C ASN A 58 -34.50 38.27 -4.52
N PHE A 59 -33.49 38.14 -3.66
CA PHE A 59 -32.08 37.98 -4.06
C PHE A 59 -31.81 36.54 -4.57
N THR A 60 -32.52 36.16 -5.63
CA THR A 60 -32.64 34.78 -6.15
C THR A 60 -32.11 34.62 -7.57
N LYS A 61 -31.50 35.66 -8.14
CA LYS A 61 -30.93 35.65 -9.50
C LYS A 61 -29.46 35.24 -9.48
N TYR A 62 -28.91 35.00 -10.67
CA TYR A 62 -27.47 34.80 -10.84
C TYR A 62 -26.68 35.96 -10.23
N THR A 63 -25.56 35.61 -9.61
CA THR A 63 -24.58 36.57 -9.10
C THR A 63 -23.29 36.44 -9.89
N SER A 64 -22.27 37.25 -9.60
CA SER A 64 -20.95 37.03 -10.18
C SER A 64 -20.47 35.60 -9.89
N THR A 65 -19.89 34.93 -10.89
CA THR A 65 -19.35 33.56 -10.77
C THR A 65 -18.43 33.43 -9.57
N GLU A 66 -17.60 34.45 -9.32
CA GLU A 66 -16.61 34.45 -8.23
C GLU A 66 -17.16 34.88 -6.88
N GLY A 67 -18.45 35.24 -6.82
CA GLY A 67 -19.12 35.73 -5.63
C GLY A 67 -19.43 37.24 -5.67
N ILE A 68 -20.41 37.64 -4.86
CA ILE A 68 -20.85 39.03 -4.76
C ILE A 68 -19.73 39.93 -4.19
N PRO A 69 -19.55 41.16 -4.69
CA PRO A 69 -18.47 42.05 -4.26
C PRO A 69 -18.42 42.26 -2.75
N GLU A 70 -19.57 42.42 -2.10
CA GLU A 70 -19.68 42.68 -0.66
C GLU A 70 -19.19 41.50 0.17
N LEU A 71 -19.40 40.26 -0.31
CA LEU A 71 -18.90 39.07 0.37
C LEU A 71 -17.39 38.94 0.19
N LYS A 72 -16.86 39.27 -0.98
CA LYS A 72 -15.41 39.30 -1.23
C LYS A 72 -14.73 40.33 -0.29
N ASP A 73 -15.33 41.51 -0.13
CA ASP A 73 -14.84 42.51 0.82
C ASP A 73 -14.89 42.03 2.28
N ALA A 74 -15.97 41.33 2.67
CA ALA A 74 -16.08 40.76 4.02
C ALA A 74 -15.03 39.68 4.28
N ILE A 75 -14.70 38.86 3.28
CA ILE A 75 -13.60 37.88 3.35
C ILE A 75 -12.27 38.60 3.54
N ILE A 76 -11.96 39.60 2.70
CA ILE A 76 -10.72 40.38 2.78
C ILE A 76 -10.58 41.02 4.17
N LYS A 77 -11.65 41.65 4.65
CA LYS A 77 -11.69 42.27 5.98
C LYS A 77 -11.44 41.23 7.08
N ARG A 78 -12.08 40.07 7.01
CA ARG A 78 -11.92 39.00 8.01
C ARG A 78 -10.49 38.46 8.03
N LEU A 79 -9.90 38.17 6.86
CA LEU A 79 -8.50 37.74 6.74
C LEU A 79 -7.51 38.79 7.30
N ASN A 80 -7.81 40.08 7.11
CA ASN A 80 -7.02 41.16 7.67
C ASN A 80 -7.13 41.24 9.20
N GLU A 81 -8.35 41.20 9.74
CA GLU A 81 -8.58 41.23 11.18
C GLU A 81 -7.98 40.02 11.92
N ASP A 82 -8.04 38.85 11.30
CA ASP A 82 -7.62 37.60 11.93
C ASP A 82 -6.10 37.35 11.80
N PHE A 83 -5.49 37.73 10.66
CA PHE A 83 -4.10 37.36 10.33
C PHE A 83 -3.25 38.51 9.79
N GLY A 84 -3.80 39.72 9.67
CA GLY A 84 -3.09 40.86 9.08
C GLY A 84 -2.91 40.75 7.56
N LEU A 85 -3.61 39.84 6.89
CA LEU A 85 -3.48 39.61 5.46
C LEU A 85 -4.27 40.65 4.65
N SER A 86 -3.69 41.16 3.57
CA SER A 86 -4.36 42.08 2.64
C SER A 86 -4.48 41.43 1.27
N TYR A 87 -5.67 41.40 0.71
CA TYR A 87 -5.95 40.87 -0.63
C TYR A 87 -6.82 41.86 -1.40
N SER A 88 -6.70 41.87 -2.73
CA SER A 88 -7.66 42.55 -3.61
C SER A 88 -8.81 41.60 -3.98
N ARG A 89 -9.89 42.14 -4.58
CA ARG A 89 -11.07 41.33 -4.92
C ARG A 89 -10.72 40.23 -5.92
N ASP A 90 -9.90 40.49 -6.92
CA ASP A 90 -9.47 39.51 -7.92
C ASP A 90 -8.58 38.39 -7.35
N GLU A 91 -8.12 38.51 -6.11
CA GLU A 91 -7.42 37.47 -5.36
C GLU A 91 -8.37 36.58 -4.51
N ILE A 92 -9.69 36.79 -4.61
CA ILE A 92 -10.70 36.04 -3.86
C ILE A 92 -11.72 35.36 -4.79
N ILE A 93 -12.07 34.11 -4.51
CA ILE A 93 -13.19 33.40 -5.14
C ILE A 93 -14.08 32.72 -4.10
N VAL A 94 -15.39 32.85 -4.26
CA VAL A 94 -16.41 32.16 -3.46
C VAL A 94 -16.96 30.97 -4.25
N SER A 95 -17.02 29.80 -3.63
CA SER A 95 -17.47 28.55 -4.25
C SER A 95 -18.53 27.84 -3.41
N THR A 96 -19.13 26.78 -3.97
CA THR A 96 -20.14 25.93 -3.31
C THR A 96 -19.53 25.01 -2.23
N GLY A 97 -18.93 25.63 -1.20
CA GLY A 97 -18.19 25.01 -0.12
C GLY A 97 -16.69 24.85 -0.42
N ALA A 98 -15.87 24.75 0.64
CA ALA A 98 -14.42 24.63 0.53
C ALA A 98 -13.94 23.43 -0.31
N LYS A 99 -14.72 22.33 -0.32
CA LYS A 99 -14.46 21.18 -1.20
C LYS A 99 -14.53 21.56 -2.69
N SER A 100 -15.45 22.45 -3.06
CA SER A 100 -15.53 22.98 -4.44
C SER A 100 -14.35 23.89 -4.74
N SER A 101 -13.93 24.71 -3.77
CA SER A 101 -12.72 25.55 -3.90
C SER A 101 -11.48 24.69 -4.15
N LEU A 102 -11.27 23.62 -3.38
CA LEU A 102 -10.19 22.65 -3.61
C LEU A 102 -10.30 21.99 -4.99
N HIS A 103 -11.50 21.57 -5.39
CA HIS A 103 -11.69 20.96 -6.72
C HIS A 103 -11.30 21.93 -7.84
N HIS A 104 -11.80 23.16 -7.82
CA HIS A 104 -11.45 24.16 -8.83
C HIS A 104 -9.97 24.52 -8.80
N LEU A 105 -9.36 24.56 -7.61
CA LEU A 105 -7.93 24.81 -7.45
C LEU A 105 -7.09 23.72 -8.15
N PHE A 106 -7.35 22.45 -7.84
CA PHE A 106 -6.57 21.37 -8.44
C PHE A 106 -6.81 21.26 -9.95
N GLN A 107 -8.03 21.48 -10.44
CA GLN A 107 -8.28 21.52 -11.90
C GLN A 107 -7.61 22.72 -12.58
N ALA A 108 -7.29 23.79 -11.85
CA ALA A 108 -6.64 24.99 -12.39
C ALA A 108 -5.10 24.91 -12.34
N MET A 109 -4.53 24.16 -11.39
CA MET A 109 -3.09 24.17 -11.11
C MET A 109 -2.34 22.91 -11.52
N ILE A 110 -3.02 21.77 -11.64
CA ILE A 110 -2.39 20.45 -11.74
C ILE A 110 -2.58 19.90 -13.15
N ASP A 111 -1.46 19.55 -13.77
CA ASP A 111 -1.42 18.79 -15.03
C ASP A 111 -1.14 17.30 -14.79
N GLU A 112 -1.25 16.51 -15.86
CA GLU A 112 -0.93 15.09 -15.82
C GLU A 112 0.56 14.87 -15.51
N GLY A 113 0.84 14.11 -14.44
CA GLY A 113 2.20 13.83 -13.99
C GLY A 113 2.72 14.77 -12.88
N ASP A 114 2.05 15.89 -12.60
CA ASP A 114 2.39 16.76 -11.48
C ASP A 114 2.20 16.04 -10.14
N GLU A 115 3.12 16.26 -9.21
CA GLU A 115 3.12 15.69 -7.87
C GLU A 115 2.59 16.70 -6.84
N VAL A 116 1.70 16.24 -5.97
CA VAL A 116 1.19 17.03 -4.83
C VAL A 116 1.49 16.29 -3.53
N ILE A 117 2.27 16.93 -2.65
CA ILE A 117 2.68 16.37 -1.37
C ILE A 117 1.53 16.50 -0.35
N ILE A 118 1.22 15.40 0.33
CA ILE A 118 0.14 15.30 1.31
C ILE A 118 0.64 14.60 2.58
N PRO A 119 0.82 15.32 3.69
CA PRO A 119 1.16 14.71 4.98
C PRO A 119 0.04 13.78 5.46
N SER A 120 0.35 12.54 5.85
CA SER A 120 -0.61 11.65 6.51
C SER A 120 -0.39 11.66 8.03
N PRO A 121 -1.46 11.59 8.85
CA PRO A 121 -2.86 11.37 8.47
C PRO A 121 -3.52 12.58 7.77
N TYR A 122 -4.26 12.34 6.67
CA TYR A 122 -4.83 13.40 5.82
C TYR A 122 -6.37 13.34 5.76
N TRP A 123 -7.03 14.44 5.38
CA TRP A 123 -8.45 14.38 5.04
C TRP A 123 -8.68 13.55 3.77
N VAL A 124 -9.57 12.57 3.88
CA VAL A 124 -9.83 11.51 2.88
C VAL A 124 -9.99 11.97 1.43
N SER A 125 -10.38 13.23 1.19
CA SER A 125 -10.62 13.72 -0.18
C SER A 125 -9.37 14.25 -0.87
N TYR A 126 -8.30 14.65 -0.15
CA TYR A 126 -7.15 15.29 -0.81
C TYR A 126 -6.51 14.40 -1.90
N PRO A 127 -6.15 13.12 -1.65
CA PRO A 127 -5.52 12.30 -2.69
C PRO A 127 -6.42 12.10 -3.91
N HIS A 128 -7.73 11.94 -3.68
CA HIS A 128 -8.70 11.78 -4.76
C HIS A 128 -8.93 13.08 -5.56
N SER A 129 -8.89 14.24 -4.91
CA SER A 129 -9.00 15.53 -5.58
C SER A 129 -7.79 15.82 -6.50
N VAL A 130 -6.59 15.41 -6.08
CA VAL A 130 -5.38 15.45 -6.90
C VAL A 130 -5.47 14.48 -8.08
N SER A 131 -5.85 13.23 -7.83
CA SER A 131 -6.04 12.20 -8.87
C SER A 131 -7.11 12.59 -9.89
N LEU A 132 -8.20 13.26 -9.49
CA LEU A 132 -9.22 13.80 -10.40
C LEU A 132 -8.69 14.85 -11.38
N ALA A 133 -7.61 15.55 -11.01
CA ALA A 133 -6.88 16.47 -11.86
C ALA A 133 -5.75 15.78 -12.65
N LYS A 134 -5.63 14.45 -12.56
CA LYS A 134 -4.54 13.61 -13.11
C LYS A 134 -3.17 13.83 -12.48
N GLY A 135 -3.11 14.52 -11.34
CA GLY A 135 -1.90 14.60 -10.53
C GLY A 135 -1.64 13.34 -9.72
N LYS A 136 -0.42 13.21 -9.21
CA LYS A 136 0.03 12.13 -8.34
C LYS A 136 0.13 12.62 -6.89
N ALA A 137 -0.61 11.97 -5.99
CA ALA A 137 -0.55 12.27 -4.56
C ALA A 137 0.68 11.59 -3.91
N ILE A 138 1.63 12.38 -3.41
CA ILE A 138 2.81 11.91 -2.68
C ILE A 138 2.51 11.95 -1.19
N ILE A 139 2.22 10.78 -0.62
CA ILE A 139 1.83 10.66 0.78
C ILE A 139 3.06 10.60 1.69
N VAL A 140 3.15 11.51 2.66
CA VAL A 140 4.28 11.59 3.60
C VAL A 140 3.82 11.28 5.03
N PRO A 141 4.15 10.10 5.60
CA PRO A 141 3.70 9.73 6.93
C PRO A 141 4.34 10.56 8.05
N THR A 142 3.50 11.14 8.91
CA THR A 142 3.89 11.78 10.17
C THR A 142 3.66 10.84 11.36
N LYS A 143 4.17 11.20 12.55
CA LYS A 143 4.13 10.34 13.74
C LYS A 143 3.35 10.99 14.88
N GLU A 144 2.74 10.20 15.76
CA GLU A 144 2.10 10.75 16.96
C GLU A 144 3.14 11.42 17.89
N GLU A 145 4.35 10.87 17.95
CA GLU A 145 5.49 11.34 18.77
C GLU A 145 5.88 12.79 18.49
N ASN A 146 5.74 13.24 17.22
CA ASN A 146 6.03 14.61 16.83
C ASN A 146 4.76 15.45 16.66
N GLY A 147 3.60 14.95 17.13
CA GLY A 147 2.31 15.65 17.06
C GLY A 147 1.61 15.60 15.71
N PHE A 148 1.97 14.65 14.83
CA PHE A 148 1.49 14.53 13.45
C PHE A 148 1.83 15.74 12.56
N ILE A 149 2.94 16.39 12.87
CA ILE A 149 3.43 17.58 12.16
C ILE A 149 4.43 17.13 11.09
N LEU A 150 4.35 17.68 9.89
CA LEU A 150 5.34 17.48 8.84
C LEU A 150 6.66 18.17 9.23
N THR A 151 7.77 17.46 9.12
CA THR A 151 9.10 18.04 9.38
C THR A 151 9.77 18.56 8.09
N PRO A 152 10.68 19.53 8.20
CA PRO A 152 11.47 20.02 7.07
C PRO A 152 12.18 18.91 6.28
N ASP A 153 12.82 17.96 6.97
CA ASP A 153 13.55 16.85 6.34
C ASP A 153 12.60 15.92 5.56
N GLN A 154 11.41 15.67 6.10
CA GLN A 154 10.39 14.88 5.42
C GLN A 154 9.85 15.59 4.18
N LEU A 155 9.69 16.92 4.23
CA LEU A 155 9.29 17.70 3.06
C LEU A 155 10.36 17.64 1.98
N LYS A 156 11.63 17.94 2.31
CA LYS A 156 12.76 17.88 1.36
C LYS A 156 12.88 16.50 0.70
N ALA A 157 12.77 15.43 1.48
CA ALA A 157 12.87 14.06 0.95
C ALA A 157 11.71 13.66 0.02
N ALA A 158 10.57 14.35 0.09
CA ALA A 158 9.39 14.08 -0.72
C ALA A 158 9.33 14.91 -2.01
N ILE A 159 10.15 15.96 -2.13
CA ILE A 159 10.18 16.84 -3.28
C ILE A 159 10.92 16.17 -4.45
N SER A 160 10.38 16.37 -5.64
CA SER A 160 10.95 15.99 -6.93
C SER A 160 10.77 17.13 -7.93
N PRO A 161 11.41 17.09 -9.12
CA PRO A 161 11.16 18.06 -10.18
C PRO A 161 9.70 18.14 -10.66
N ALA A 162 8.88 17.12 -10.38
CA ALA A 162 7.45 17.11 -10.71
C ALA A 162 6.59 17.72 -9.59
N THR A 163 7.16 18.07 -8.43
CA THR A 163 6.40 18.59 -7.29
C THR A 163 5.85 19.98 -7.59
N LYS A 164 4.53 20.10 -7.58
CA LYS A 164 3.82 21.35 -7.86
C LYS A 164 3.37 22.07 -6.59
N ALA A 165 2.89 21.30 -5.61
CA ALA A 165 2.31 21.87 -4.40
C ALA A 165 2.42 20.95 -3.18
N LEU A 166 2.37 21.57 -2.00
CA LEU A 166 2.19 20.95 -0.70
C LEU A 166 0.80 21.29 -0.15
N ILE A 167 0.05 20.30 0.34
CA ILE A 167 -1.18 20.55 1.10
C ILE A 167 -0.87 20.61 2.59
N LEU A 168 -1.20 21.72 3.24
CA LEU A 168 -1.17 21.88 4.69
C LEU A 168 -2.59 22.12 5.21
N ASN A 169 -3.12 21.17 5.98
CA ASN A 169 -4.38 21.35 6.68
C ASN A 169 -4.12 21.69 8.15
N ASN A 170 -4.41 22.93 8.54
CA ASN A 170 -3.99 23.51 9.81
C ASN A 170 -5.11 24.38 10.43
N PRO A 171 -5.80 23.95 11.49
CA PRO A 171 -5.73 22.66 12.16
C PRO A 171 -6.19 21.45 11.33
N CYS A 172 -5.60 20.28 11.59
CA CYS A 172 -5.73 19.08 10.78
C CYS A 172 -6.99 18.24 11.09
N ASN A 173 -7.67 17.77 10.04
CA ASN A 173 -8.54 16.60 10.06
C ASN A 173 -7.77 15.41 9.46
N PRO A 174 -7.49 14.33 10.22
CA PRO A 174 -8.25 13.87 11.39
C PRO A 174 -7.61 14.10 12.77
N THR A 175 -6.39 14.62 12.85
CA THR A 175 -5.58 14.56 14.08
C THR A 175 -5.91 15.66 15.10
N GLY A 176 -6.47 16.77 14.63
CA GLY A 176 -6.60 18.01 15.40
C GLY A 176 -5.27 18.69 15.69
N ALA A 177 -4.19 18.28 15.01
CA ALA A 177 -2.87 18.92 15.11
C ALA A 177 -2.90 20.32 14.52
N ALA A 178 -2.16 21.24 15.13
CA ALA A 178 -1.94 22.58 14.62
C ALA A 178 -0.46 22.96 14.74
N TYR A 179 0.07 23.61 13.70
CA TYR A 179 1.47 23.97 13.60
C TYR A 179 1.75 25.28 14.33
N LYS A 180 2.86 25.33 15.05
CA LYS A 180 3.39 26.57 15.63
C LYS A 180 4.07 27.39 14.54
N ARG A 181 4.23 28.70 14.82
CA ARG A 181 4.90 29.65 13.93
C ARG A 181 6.26 29.13 13.40
N HIS A 182 7.19 28.77 14.28
CA HIS A 182 8.52 28.32 13.88
C HIS A 182 8.51 27.00 13.08
N GLU A 183 7.52 26.13 13.30
CA GLU A 183 7.36 24.89 12.53
C GLU A 183 6.92 25.22 11.10
N LEU A 184 6.02 26.20 10.92
CA LEU A 184 5.62 26.67 9.59
C LEU A 184 6.72 27.48 8.90
N GLU A 185 7.46 28.32 9.63
CA GLU A 185 8.61 29.08 9.09
C GLU A 185 9.67 28.14 8.51
N ALA A 186 9.98 27.04 9.19
CA ALA A 186 10.92 26.05 8.68
C ALA A 186 10.43 25.33 7.41
N LEU A 187 9.12 25.17 7.23
CA LEU A 187 8.56 24.65 5.97
C LEU A 187 8.53 25.73 4.88
N ALA A 188 8.25 26.98 5.26
CA ALA A 188 8.23 28.14 4.37
C ALA A 188 9.59 28.37 3.69
N ASP A 189 10.69 28.21 4.42
CA ASP A 189 12.04 28.30 3.85
C ASP A 189 12.24 27.32 2.70
N ILE A 190 11.79 26.07 2.86
CA ILE A 190 11.88 25.03 1.81
C ILE A 190 10.97 25.33 0.64
N VAL A 191 9.75 25.79 0.91
CA VAL A 191 8.77 26.16 -0.12
C VAL A 191 9.33 27.24 -1.04
N LEU A 192 10.05 28.22 -0.49
CA LEU A 192 10.72 29.26 -1.28
C LEU A 192 11.96 28.73 -2.01
N GLU A 193 12.77 27.89 -1.36
CA GLU A 193 13.97 27.27 -1.96
C GLU A 193 13.62 26.44 -3.21
N GLU A 194 12.52 25.70 -3.14
CA GLU A 194 12.10 24.71 -4.15
C GLU A 194 11.02 25.25 -5.10
N ASP A 195 10.61 26.51 -4.92
CA ASP A 195 9.65 27.25 -5.74
C ASP A 195 8.23 26.63 -5.88
N ILE A 196 7.82 25.78 -4.93
CA ILE A 196 6.52 25.09 -4.96
C ILE A 196 5.39 25.93 -4.34
N PHE A 197 4.13 25.58 -4.63
CA PHE A 197 2.96 26.22 -4.01
C PHE A 197 2.52 25.54 -2.71
N VAL A 198 1.78 26.25 -1.85
CA VAL A 198 1.12 25.69 -0.67
C VAL A 198 -0.38 25.89 -0.75
N VAL A 199 -1.11 24.78 -0.63
CA VAL A 199 -2.57 24.78 -0.43
C VAL A 199 -2.82 24.74 1.08
N ALA A 200 -3.11 25.90 1.65
CA ALA A 200 -3.35 26.06 3.08
C ALA A 200 -4.85 25.90 3.39
N ASP A 201 -5.27 24.69 3.75
CA ASP A 201 -6.65 24.43 4.20
C ASP A 201 -6.81 24.79 5.68
N GLU A 202 -7.32 25.99 5.91
CA GLU A 202 -7.42 26.65 7.22
C GLU A 202 -8.88 26.68 7.73
N ILE A 203 -9.75 25.81 7.19
CA ILE A 203 -11.19 25.74 7.49
C ILE A 203 -11.53 25.55 9.00
N TYR A 204 -10.56 25.14 9.82
CA TYR A 204 -10.71 24.90 11.25
C TYR A 204 -10.05 25.99 12.13
N GLU A 205 -9.51 27.07 11.57
CA GLU A 205 -8.72 28.09 12.29
C GLU A 205 -9.38 28.65 13.55
N LYS A 206 -10.72 28.76 13.56
CA LYS A 206 -11.49 29.33 14.67
C LYS A 206 -11.63 28.40 15.86
N PHE A 207 -11.39 27.10 15.65
CA PHE A 207 -11.51 26.06 16.66
C PHE A 207 -10.14 25.56 17.07
N VAL A 208 -9.36 26.45 17.69
CA VAL A 208 -8.12 26.12 18.42
C VAL A 208 -8.36 26.20 19.92
N TYR A 209 -7.55 25.53 20.73
CA TYR A 209 -7.82 25.33 22.14
C TYR A 209 -6.63 25.66 23.02
N ASP A 210 -6.84 25.76 24.34
CA ASP A 210 -5.78 25.99 25.32
C ASP A 210 -4.90 27.21 25.01
N ASP A 211 -5.55 28.30 24.56
CA ASP A 211 -4.91 29.56 24.14
C ASP A 211 -3.90 29.43 22.99
N PHE A 212 -3.91 28.30 22.26
CA PHE A 212 -3.11 28.11 21.06
C PHE A 212 -3.40 29.22 20.04
N GLN A 213 -2.34 29.84 19.54
CA GLN A 213 -2.40 30.89 18.54
C GLN A 213 -2.24 30.26 17.16
N VAL A 214 -3.32 30.27 16.37
CA VAL A 214 -3.29 29.84 14.98
C VAL A 214 -2.47 30.81 14.16
N VAL A 215 -1.68 30.29 13.21
CA VAL A 215 -0.90 31.06 12.26
C VAL A 215 -1.31 30.62 10.88
N SER A 216 -1.82 31.55 10.08
CA SER A 216 -2.05 31.31 8.65
C SER A 216 -0.72 31.20 7.93
N PHE A 217 -0.54 30.23 7.04
CA PHE A 217 0.74 30.04 6.35
C PHE A 217 1.11 31.27 5.51
N ALA A 218 0.12 31.91 4.88
CA ALA A 218 0.31 33.14 4.11
C ALA A 218 0.79 34.32 4.96
N SER A 219 0.57 34.30 6.28
CA SER A 219 0.93 35.40 7.19
C SER A 219 2.42 35.42 7.57
N LEU A 220 3.21 34.47 7.07
CA LEU A 220 4.65 34.37 7.37
C LEU A 220 5.49 35.37 6.59
N GLY A 221 4.97 35.92 5.49
CA GLY A 221 5.64 36.96 4.70
C GLY A 221 5.02 37.12 3.32
N GLU A 222 5.31 38.24 2.65
CA GLU A 222 4.72 38.55 1.34
C GLU A 222 5.14 37.57 0.24
N ASP A 223 6.36 37.03 0.27
CA ASP A 223 6.80 36.04 -0.72
C ASP A 223 6.12 34.68 -0.50
N ILE A 224 5.90 34.29 0.75
CA ILE A 224 5.12 33.09 1.10
C ILE A 224 3.66 33.27 0.70
N LYS A 225 3.06 34.43 0.95
CA LYS A 225 1.70 34.75 0.54
C LYS A 225 1.49 34.58 -0.96
N LYS A 226 2.45 34.99 -1.80
CA LYS A 226 2.42 34.78 -3.27
C LYS A 226 2.47 33.29 -3.67
N LYS A 227 3.00 32.42 -2.81
CA LYS A 227 3.04 30.96 -3.02
C LYS A 227 1.91 30.23 -2.31
N THR A 228 1.02 30.93 -1.62
CA THR A 228 -0.02 30.31 -0.80
C THR A 228 -1.41 30.53 -1.39
N ILE A 229 -2.18 29.46 -1.47
CA ILE A 229 -3.61 29.51 -1.74
C ILE A 229 -4.33 29.05 -0.47
N ILE A 230 -4.95 29.99 0.23
CA ILE A 230 -5.76 29.72 1.42
C ILE A 230 -7.09 29.14 0.97
N ILE A 231 -7.50 28.04 1.58
CA ILE A 231 -8.83 27.45 1.45
C ILE A 231 -9.53 27.56 2.80
N ASN A 232 -10.70 28.22 2.82
CA ASN A 232 -11.45 28.43 4.05
C ASN A 232 -12.96 28.57 3.74
N GLY A 233 -13.79 28.89 4.73
CA GLY A 233 -15.23 28.98 4.56
C GLY A 233 -16.03 29.04 5.85
N VAL A 234 -17.34 29.13 5.70
CA VAL A 234 -18.25 29.34 6.84
C VAL A 234 -18.80 28.04 7.44
N SER A 235 -18.51 26.90 6.80
CA SER A 235 -19.13 25.61 7.13
C SER A 235 -18.90 25.18 8.58
N LYS A 236 -17.70 25.42 9.13
CA LYS A 236 -17.30 24.93 10.45
C LYS A 236 -17.49 26.00 11.52
N ALA A 237 -16.82 27.14 11.36
CA ALA A 237 -16.83 28.23 12.34
C ALA A 237 -18.25 28.73 12.68
N TYR A 238 -19.19 28.69 11.74
CA TYR A 238 -20.54 29.26 11.90
C TYR A 238 -21.66 28.22 11.86
N SER A 239 -21.33 26.93 11.95
CA SER A 239 -22.29 25.82 11.79
C SER A 239 -23.18 25.97 10.55
N MET A 240 -22.53 26.15 9.38
CA MET A 240 -23.17 26.40 8.08
C MET A 240 -22.86 25.30 7.05
N THR A 241 -22.63 24.08 7.50
CA THR A 241 -22.33 22.89 6.67
C THR A 241 -23.30 22.73 5.49
N GLY A 242 -24.61 22.87 5.72
CA GLY A 242 -25.66 22.74 4.71
C GLY A 242 -25.82 23.91 3.74
N TRP A 243 -25.27 25.09 4.06
CA TRP A 243 -25.36 26.30 3.22
C TRP A 243 -24.38 26.28 2.05
N ARG A 244 -23.35 25.43 2.13
CA ARG A 244 -22.39 25.18 1.06
C ARG A 244 -21.66 26.44 0.57
N ILE A 245 -21.06 27.20 1.48
CA ILE A 245 -20.16 28.32 1.13
C ILE A 245 -18.74 28.06 1.63
N GLY A 246 -17.78 28.24 0.73
CA GLY A 246 -16.35 28.29 0.99
C GLY A 246 -15.69 29.28 0.05
N TYR A 247 -14.44 29.62 0.30
CA TYR A 247 -13.69 30.56 -0.51
C TYR A 247 -12.22 30.16 -0.60
N ALA A 248 -11.56 30.69 -1.63
CA ALA A 248 -10.11 30.67 -1.74
C ALA A 248 -9.56 32.09 -1.82
N ALA A 249 -8.36 32.30 -1.26
CA ALA A 249 -7.59 33.53 -1.35
C ALA A 249 -6.16 33.21 -1.80
N GLY A 250 -5.66 33.87 -2.83
CA GLY A 250 -4.34 33.57 -3.40
C GLY A 250 -4.03 34.39 -4.65
N PRO A 251 -2.97 34.06 -5.40
CA PRO A 251 -2.57 34.82 -6.58
C PRO A 251 -3.70 34.99 -7.59
N ALA A 252 -3.93 36.23 -8.04
CA ALA A 252 -5.03 36.58 -8.95
C ALA A 252 -5.08 35.72 -10.23
N GLU A 253 -3.92 35.29 -10.75
CA GLU A 253 -3.85 34.39 -11.91
C GLU A 253 -4.51 33.03 -11.63
N ILE A 254 -4.19 32.41 -10.49
CA ILE A 254 -4.74 31.11 -10.09
C ILE A 254 -6.23 31.27 -9.77
N ILE A 255 -6.60 32.32 -9.04
CA ILE A 255 -7.99 32.61 -8.68
C ILE A 255 -8.85 32.85 -9.94
N GLY A 256 -8.33 33.60 -10.91
CA GLY A 256 -8.98 33.81 -12.20
C GLY A 256 -9.13 32.51 -13.01
N ALA A 257 -8.15 31.60 -12.94
CA ALA A 257 -8.25 30.27 -13.54
C ALA A 257 -9.33 29.41 -12.85
N MET A 258 -9.39 29.43 -11.52
CA MET A 258 -10.47 28.78 -10.75
C MET A 258 -11.83 29.35 -11.15
N GLY A 259 -11.94 30.67 -11.36
CA GLY A 259 -13.16 31.33 -11.83
C GLY A 259 -13.65 30.81 -13.18
N ARG A 260 -12.73 30.59 -14.13
CA ARG A 260 -13.04 30.00 -15.46
C ARG A 260 -13.52 28.55 -15.36
N ILE A 261 -12.91 27.74 -14.48
CA ILE A 261 -13.41 26.37 -14.24
C ILE A 261 -14.79 26.44 -13.59
N GLN A 262 -14.97 27.28 -12.56
CA GLN A 262 -16.21 27.41 -11.82
C GLN A 262 -17.40 27.86 -12.69
N SER A 263 -17.18 28.73 -13.68
CA SER A 263 -18.23 29.17 -14.61
C SER A 263 -18.82 28.02 -15.42
N HIS A 264 -18.05 26.95 -15.65
CA HIS A 264 -18.48 25.77 -16.40
C HIS A 264 -18.89 24.57 -15.53
N THR A 265 -18.66 24.61 -14.22
CA THR A 265 -19.07 23.55 -13.30
C THR A 265 -20.35 23.88 -12.56
N THR A 266 -20.42 25.06 -11.93
CA THR A 266 -21.55 25.45 -11.06
C THR A 266 -22.12 26.82 -11.35
N SER A 267 -21.47 27.65 -12.18
CA SER A 267 -21.71 29.10 -12.22
C SER A 267 -21.40 29.73 -10.85
N ASN A 268 -22.28 30.54 -10.26
CA ASN A 268 -22.07 31.13 -8.93
C ASN A 268 -22.56 30.24 -7.78
N ALA A 269 -21.96 30.40 -6.59
CA ALA A 269 -22.51 29.82 -5.37
C ALA A 269 -23.90 30.38 -5.04
N CYS A 270 -24.72 29.65 -4.28
CA CYS A 270 -26.11 30.03 -3.96
C CYS A 270 -26.20 31.47 -3.42
N SER A 271 -26.99 32.33 -4.07
CA SER A 271 -27.11 33.77 -3.76
C SER A 271 -27.57 34.02 -2.32
N ILE A 272 -28.55 33.24 -1.85
CA ILE A 272 -29.07 33.31 -0.47
C ILE A 272 -27.96 32.95 0.54
N SER A 273 -27.20 31.91 0.24
CA SER A 273 -26.11 31.45 1.11
C SER A 273 -24.95 32.44 1.14
N GLN A 274 -24.69 33.15 0.03
CA GLN A 274 -23.72 34.25 -0.01
C GLN A 274 -24.14 35.41 0.90
N LYS A 275 -25.42 35.82 0.90
CA LYS A 275 -25.93 36.87 1.81
C LYS A 275 -25.89 36.46 3.28
N ALA A 276 -26.20 35.20 3.59
CA ALA A 276 -26.02 34.67 4.95
C ALA A 276 -24.53 34.66 5.36
N SER A 277 -23.63 34.29 4.45
CA SER A 277 -22.18 34.25 4.71
C SER A 277 -21.57 35.65 4.87
N LEU A 278 -22.13 36.65 4.22
CA LEU A 278 -21.77 38.06 4.42
C LEU A 278 -22.01 38.46 5.88
N GLU A 279 -23.17 38.12 6.44
CA GLU A 279 -23.47 38.34 7.86
C GLU A 279 -22.58 37.48 8.77
N ALA A 280 -22.27 36.24 8.38
CA ALA A 280 -21.38 35.38 9.16
C ALA A 280 -19.98 36.00 9.33
N LEU A 281 -19.41 36.48 8.23
CA LEU A 281 -18.05 37.04 8.21
C LEU A 281 -18.00 38.49 8.68
N GLY A 282 -19.02 39.30 8.40
CA GLY A 282 -19.06 40.72 8.76
C GLY A 282 -19.70 41.04 10.11
N GLY A 283 -20.54 40.14 10.61
CA GLY A 283 -21.30 40.30 11.85
C GLY A 283 -20.54 39.90 13.11
N PRO A 284 -21.25 39.87 14.26
CA PRO A 284 -20.65 39.57 15.56
C PRO A 284 -20.07 38.15 15.67
N GLN A 285 -18.92 38.01 16.32
CA GLN A 285 -18.17 36.74 16.42
C GLN A 285 -18.33 36.00 17.77
N TYR A 286 -19.22 36.49 18.65
CA TYR A 286 -19.38 35.93 20.01
C TYR A 286 -19.94 34.50 20.01
N GLU A 287 -20.78 34.12 19.04
CA GLU A 287 -21.30 32.75 18.92
C GLU A 287 -20.19 31.75 18.56
N VAL A 288 -19.23 32.16 17.71
CA VAL A 288 -18.05 31.34 17.38
C VAL A 288 -17.23 31.06 18.65
N SER A 289 -17.07 32.07 19.51
CA SER A 289 -16.35 31.94 20.78
C SER A 289 -17.06 31.01 21.77
N LYS A 290 -18.39 31.03 21.82
CA LYS A 290 -19.19 30.09 22.62
C LYS A 290 -19.04 28.65 22.11
N MET A 291 -19.16 28.44 20.80
CA MET A 291 -18.96 27.13 20.18
C MET A 291 -17.55 26.58 20.43
N LYS A 292 -16.52 27.42 20.28
CA LYS A 292 -15.13 27.08 20.60
C LYS A 292 -14.98 26.57 22.03
N SER A 293 -15.54 27.31 23.00
CA SER A 293 -15.48 26.96 24.42
C SER A 293 -16.17 25.63 24.73
N GLU A 294 -17.34 25.39 24.13
CA GLU A 294 -18.08 24.14 24.30
C GLU A 294 -17.35 22.96 23.65
N LEU A 295 -16.80 23.12 22.44
CA LEU A 295 -16.00 22.08 21.79
C LEU A 295 -14.72 21.76 22.59
N GLN A 296 -14.09 22.76 23.22
CA GLN A 296 -12.94 22.53 24.11
C GLN A 296 -13.35 21.66 25.32
N ARG A 297 -14.51 21.94 25.92
CA ARG A 297 -15.07 21.14 27.02
C ARG A 297 -15.31 19.70 26.59
N ARG A 298 -15.93 19.50 25.42
CA ARG A 298 -16.19 18.17 24.83
C ARG A 298 -14.90 17.41 24.53
N ARG A 299 -13.91 18.06 23.90
CA ARG A 299 -12.58 17.50 23.65
C ARG A 299 -11.94 17.02 24.95
N ASN A 300 -11.92 17.87 25.98
CA ASN A 300 -11.31 17.55 27.28
C ASN A 300 -11.95 16.32 27.91
N TYR A 301 -13.28 16.23 27.84
CA TYR A 301 -14.02 15.08 28.35
C TYR A 301 -13.66 13.79 27.60
N VAL A 302 -13.75 13.79 26.26
CA VAL A 302 -13.46 12.59 25.46
C VAL A 302 -12.00 12.16 25.62
N LEU A 303 -11.06 13.11 25.66
CA LEU A 303 -9.65 12.82 25.88
C LEU A 303 -9.40 12.19 27.26
N MET A 304 -9.99 12.74 28.33
CA MET A 304 -9.95 12.16 29.68
C MET A 304 -10.48 10.73 29.68
N ARG A 305 -11.59 10.46 28.99
CA ARG A 305 -12.17 9.12 28.87
C ARG A 305 -11.24 8.17 28.11
N LEU A 306 -10.63 8.61 27.01
CA LEU A 306 -9.67 7.81 26.25
C LEU A 306 -8.43 7.43 27.07
N GLN A 307 -7.95 8.34 27.94
CA GLN A 307 -6.83 8.07 28.84
C GLN A 307 -7.08 6.93 29.84
N THR A 308 -8.35 6.61 30.12
CA THR A 308 -8.70 5.46 30.97
C THR A 308 -8.69 4.13 30.21
N VAL A 309 -8.57 4.14 28.89
CA VAL A 309 -8.56 2.93 28.06
C VAL A 309 -7.15 2.32 28.06
N PRO A 310 -6.99 1.05 28.48
CA PRO A 310 -5.67 0.42 28.54
C PRO A 310 -4.97 0.38 27.17
N ASN A 311 -3.71 0.82 27.13
CA ASN A 311 -2.85 0.78 25.95
C ASN A 311 -3.37 1.59 24.74
N VAL A 312 -4.19 2.61 24.97
CA VAL A 312 -4.56 3.62 23.95
C VAL A 312 -3.79 4.90 24.22
N SER A 313 -2.97 5.33 23.25
CA SER A 313 -2.43 6.69 23.21
C SER A 313 -3.39 7.60 22.44
N CYS A 314 -3.40 8.88 22.79
CA CYS A 314 -4.13 9.87 22.02
C CYS A 314 -3.46 11.23 22.14
N PHE A 315 -2.98 11.73 21.01
CA PHE A 315 -2.53 13.11 20.87
C PHE A 315 -3.60 14.10 21.34
N LYS A 316 -3.17 15.06 22.18
CA LYS A 316 -4.02 16.17 22.63
C LYS A 316 -4.18 17.18 21.49
N SER A 317 -5.25 17.02 20.71
CA SER A 317 -5.66 17.94 19.64
C SER A 317 -5.58 19.42 20.09
N GLN A 318 -4.86 20.25 19.33
CA GLN A 318 -4.80 21.69 19.53
C GLN A 318 -5.95 22.42 18.83
N GLY A 319 -6.61 21.79 17.86
CA GLY A 319 -7.76 22.36 17.19
C GLY A 319 -8.62 21.36 16.39
N ALA A 320 -9.43 21.90 15.48
CA ALA A 320 -10.51 21.21 14.78
C ALA A 320 -11.57 20.70 15.76
N PHE A 321 -12.15 19.52 15.54
CA PHE A 321 -13.05 18.89 16.52
C PHE A 321 -12.96 17.36 16.50
N TYR A 322 -11.74 16.85 16.31
CA TYR A 322 -11.43 15.43 16.20
C TYR A 322 -10.37 15.01 17.20
N LEU A 323 -10.50 13.78 17.71
CA LEU A 323 -9.42 13.04 18.35
C LEU A 323 -9.04 11.85 17.48
N PHE A 324 -7.75 11.51 17.49
CA PHE A 324 -7.19 10.43 16.67
C PHE A 324 -6.41 9.43 17.52
N PRO A 325 -7.08 8.71 18.44
CA PRO A 325 -6.42 7.74 19.32
C PRO A 325 -5.86 6.53 18.56
N ASN A 326 -4.75 6.01 19.07
CA ASN A 326 -4.09 4.79 18.60
C ASN A 326 -4.74 3.56 19.24
N PHE A 327 -5.30 2.68 18.41
CA PHE A 327 -5.99 1.46 18.82
C PHE A 327 -5.24 0.18 18.44
N SER A 328 -4.01 0.29 17.93
CA SER A 328 -3.22 -0.85 17.44
C SER A 328 -3.01 -1.95 18.49
N ALA A 329 -2.99 -1.61 19.78
CA ALA A 329 -2.93 -2.57 20.89
C ALA A 329 -4.11 -3.58 20.91
N TYR A 330 -5.21 -3.28 20.21
CA TYR A 330 -6.39 -4.12 20.11
C TYR A 330 -6.44 -4.99 18.84
N TYR A 331 -5.48 -4.88 17.90
CA TYR A 331 -5.46 -5.64 16.64
C TYR A 331 -5.05 -7.12 16.78
N ASN A 332 -4.90 -7.60 18.01
CA ASN A 332 -4.69 -9.02 18.31
C ASN A 332 -5.71 -9.54 19.32
N LYS A 333 -6.79 -8.79 19.52
CA LYS A 333 -7.92 -9.19 20.36
C LYS A 333 -8.99 -9.86 19.51
N GLU A 334 -9.84 -10.65 20.15
CA GLU A 334 -10.95 -11.33 19.50
C GLU A 334 -12.28 -11.06 20.20
N PHE A 335 -13.34 -11.13 19.41
CA PHE A 335 -14.71 -11.18 19.88
C PHE A 335 -15.44 -12.28 19.12
N ASN A 336 -16.13 -13.19 19.84
CA ASN A 336 -16.81 -14.34 19.23
C ASN A 336 -15.95 -15.13 18.23
N ASN A 337 -14.68 -15.37 18.57
CA ASN A 337 -13.67 -16.05 17.73
C ASN A 337 -13.31 -15.31 16.41
N VAL A 338 -13.68 -14.04 16.25
CA VAL A 338 -13.27 -13.19 15.15
C VAL A 338 -12.19 -12.23 15.64
N GLN A 339 -10.99 -12.33 15.07
CA GLN A 339 -9.87 -11.44 15.38
C GLN A 339 -10.08 -10.07 14.75
N ILE A 340 -9.82 -9.02 15.52
CA ILE A 340 -9.73 -7.65 15.01
C ILE A 340 -8.33 -7.47 14.46
N ARG A 341 -8.14 -7.08 13.19
CA ARG A 341 -6.80 -7.03 12.54
C ARG A 341 -6.30 -5.63 12.18
N ASN A 342 -7.18 -4.64 12.15
CA ASN A 342 -6.89 -3.28 11.69
C ASN A 342 -7.96 -2.28 12.18
N SER A 343 -7.82 -1.01 11.80
CA SER A 343 -8.76 0.05 12.19
C SER A 343 -10.20 -0.19 11.70
N TYR A 344 -10.36 -0.82 10.53
CA TYR A 344 -11.66 -1.24 9.99
C TYR A 344 -12.32 -2.30 10.86
N GLY A 345 -11.54 -3.27 11.36
CA GLY A 345 -12.01 -4.29 12.29
C GLY A 345 -12.54 -3.68 13.58
N ILE A 346 -11.83 -2.71 14.16
CA ILE A 346 -12.29 -1.95 15.34
C ILE A 346 -13.59 -1.20 15.04
N ALA A 347 -13.64 -0.45 13.93
CA ALA A 347 -14.81 0.33 13.56
C ALA A 347 -16.06 -0.54 13.33
N TYR A 348 -15.88 -1.70 12.69
CA TYR A 348 -16.96 -2.66 12.48
C TYR A 348 -17.42 -3.30 13.79
N TYR A 349 -16.47 -3.68 14.65
CA TYR A 349 -16.75 -4.25 15.96
C TYR A 349 -17.55 -3.28 16.84
N LEU A 350 -17.10 -2.03 16.99
CA LEU A 350 -17.79 -1.03 17.79
C LEU A 350 -19.16 -0.65 17.21
N LEU A 351 -19.32 -0.60 15.89
CA LEU A 351 -20.62 -0.36 15.28
C LEU A 351 -21.60 -1.49 15.57
N LYS A 352 -21.16 -2.74 15.43
CA LYS A 352 -22.04 -3.92 15.57
C LYS A 352 -22.39 -4.21 17.03
N GLU A 353 -21.39 -4.25 17.89
CA GLU A 353 -21.50 -4.73 19.27
C GLU A 353 -21.76 -3.56 20.23
N ALA A 354 -21.02 -2.46 20.10
CA ALA A 354 -21.18 -1.31 20.97
C ALA A 354 -22.25 -0.31 20.50
N LYS A 355 -22.77 -0.46 19.27
CA LYS A 355 -23.70 0.50 18.65
C LYS A 355 -23.10 1.92 18.56
N VAL A 356 -21.78 2.00 18.29
CA VAL A 356 -21.04 3.26 18.13
C VAL A 356 -20.40 3.34 16.75
N ALA A 357 -20.75 4.37 15.98
CA ALA A 357 -20.14 4.62 14.67
C ALA A 357 -18.92 5.54 14.80
N ILE A 358 -17.79 5.09 14.26
CA ILE A 358 -16.48 5.77 14.23
C ILE A 358 -15.82 5.56 12.86
N ILE A 359 -14.79 6.35 12.52
CA ILE A 359 -14.11 6.21 11.23
C ILE A 359 -12.72 5.57 11.40
N PRO A 360 -12.40 4.52 10.63
CA PRO A 360 -11.11 3.85 10.67
C PRO A 360 -9.98 4.77 10.19
N GLY A 361 -8.85 4.75 10.91
CA GLY A 361 -7.64 5.51 10.58
C GLY A 361 -7.07 5.17 9.21
N GLY A 362 -7.28 3.94 8.73
CA GLY A 362 -6.86 3.51 7.39
C GLY A 362 -7.46 4.35 6.25
N ALA A 363 -8.64 4.96 6.45
CA ALA A 363 -9.22 5.88 5.47
C ALA A 363 -8.43 7.20 5.33
N PHE A 364 -7.65 7.57 6.34
CA PHE A 364 -6.83 8.78 6.41
C PHE A 364 -5.33 8.50 6.17
N GLY A 365 -4.99 7.28 5.73
CA GLY A 365 -3.60 6.87 5.51
C GLY A 365 -2.83 6.47 6.79
N ALA A 366 -3.52 6.17 7.90
CA ALA A 366 -2.90 5.83 9.18
C ALA A 366 -3.67 4.74 9.94
N ASP A 367 -3.46 3.48 9.56
CA ASP A 367 -4.29 2.34 9.97
C ASP A 367 -4.17 1.93 11.45
N ASN A 368 -3.27 2.52 12.22
CA ASN A 368 -3.15 2.26 13.67
C ASN A 368 -4.15 3.05 14.53
N TYR A 369 -4.88 3.98 13.92
CA TYR A 369 -5.68 4.97 14.64
C TYR A 369 -7.17 4.90 14.29
N ILE A 370 -7.99 5.64 15.04
CA ILE A 370 -9.42 5.81 14.80
C ILE A 370 -9.74 7.30 14.90
N ARG A 371 -10.59 7.84 14.03
CA ARG A 371 -11.11 9.21 14.19
C ARG A 371 -12.40 9.21 14.99
N ILE A 372 -12.41 9.99 16.08
CA ILE A 372 -13.58 10.27 16.90
C ILE A 372 -13.91 11.76 16.76
N SER A 373 -15.13 12.07 16.30
CA SER A 373 -15.66 13.43 16.31
C SER A 373 -16.34 13.73 17.64
N TYR A 374 -16.05 14.89 18.23
CA TYR A 374 -16.68 15.33 19.48
C TYR A 374 -17.68 16.49 19.27
N THR A 375 -18.29 16.54 18.09
CA THR A 375 -19.27 17.57 17.71
C THR A 375 -20.70 17.28 18.13
N THR A 376 -20.97 16.18 18.82
CA THR A 376 -22.31 15.82 19.32
C THR A 376 -22.49 16.24 20.78
N SER A 377 -23.70 16.07 21.31
CA SER A 377 -24.06 16.43 22.68
C SER A 377 -23.21 15.68 23.71
N MET A 378 -23.01 16.28 24.88
CA MET A 378 -22.31 15.60 25.98
C MET A 378 -22.94 14.26 26.36
N GLU A 379 -24.26 14.16 26.34
CA GLU A 379 -24.98 12.91 26.60
C GLU A 379 -24.55 11.80 25.62
N ASN A 380 -24.47 12.12 24.32
CA ASN A 380 -23.99 11.16 23.32
C ASN A 380 -22.50 10.86 23.48
N LEU A 381 -21.68 11.83 23.89
CA LEU A 381 -20.26 11.60 24.15
C LEU A 381 -20.05 10.69 25.38
N GLU A 382 -20.79 10.93 26.46
CA GLU A 382 -20.80 10.10 27.66
C GLU A 382 -21.20 8.66 27.32
N LYS A 383 -22.38 8.51 26.72
CA LYS A 383 -22.92 7.21 26.29
C LYS A 383 -22.02 6.49 25.29
N GLY A 384 -21.46 7.23 24.32
CA GLY A 384 -20.56 6.68 23.30
C GLY A 384 -19.26 6.18 23.90
N MET A 385 -18.65 6.96 24.81
CA MET A 385 -17.44 6.55 25.51
C MET A 385 -17.69 5.39 26.47
N ASP A 386 -18.82 5.37 27.19
CA ASP A 386 -19.20 4.23 28.04
C ASP A 386 -19.27 2.93 27.23
N ARG A 387 -19.99 2.96 26.11
CA ARG A 387 -20.13 1.81 25.19
C ARG A 387 -18.81 1.37 24.60
N ILE A 388 -17.94 2.30 24.20
CA ILE A 388 -16.61 1.97 23.68
C ILE A 388 -15.79 1.26 24.75
N ILE A 389 -15.70 1.83 25.97
CA ILE A 389 -14.89 1.26 27.04
C ILE A 389 -15.41 -0.13 27.45
N GLU A 390 -16.72 -0.27 27.59
CA GLU A 390 -17.36 -1.56 27.91
C GLU A 390 -17.07 -2.61 26.84
N ALA A 391 -17.27 -2.27 25.56
CA ALA A 391 -16.99 -3.20 24.46
C ALA A 391 -15.52 -3.62 24.42
N LEU A 392 -14.58 -2.66 24.54
CA LEU A 392 -13.15 -2.96 24.57
C LEU A 392 -12.76 -3.83 25.78
N SER A 393 -13.45 -3.71 26.91
CA SER A 393 -13.23 -4.57 28.08
C SER A 393 -13.70 -6.02 27.86
N GLY A 394 -14.72 -6.20 27.03
CA GLY A 394 -15.23 -7.51 26.62
C GLY A 394 -14.35 -8.25 25.61
N LEU A 395 -13.39 -7.54 25.00
CA LEU A 395 -12.42 -8.13 24.09
C LEU A 395 -11.46 -9.03 24.84
N LYS A 396 -11.44 -10.30 24.42
CA LYS A 396 -10.50 -11.27 24.97
C LYS A 396 -9.17 -11.09 24.24
N THR A 397 -8.07 -11.17 24.99
CA THR A 397 -6.82 -11.56 24.35
C THR A 397 -7.12 -12.88 23.67
N ALA A 398 -7.05 -12.89 22.34
CA ALA A 398 -7.27 -14.11 21.58
C ALA A 398 -6.49 -15.20 22.29
N LYS A 399 -7.14 -16.31 22.65
CA LYS A 399 -6.46 -17.35 23.42
C LYS A 399 -5.17 -17.64 22.66
N LYS A 400 -4.03 -17.17 23.19
CA LYS A 400 -2.74 -17.71 22.86
C LYS A 400 -2.74 -19.07 23.53
N VAL A 401 -3.51 -19.98 22.96
CA VAL A 401 -3.08 -21.35 22.89
C VAL A 401 -1.74 -21.22 22.18
N LYS A 402 -0.66 -21.14 22.95
CA LYS A 402 0.66 -21.51 22.46
C LYS A 402 0.64 -23.03 22.28
N ARG A 403 -0.29 -23.52 21.46
CA ARG A 403 0.08 -24.55 20.53
C ARG A 403 0.90 -23.76 19.55
N ILE A 404 2.20 -24.02 19.55
CA ILE A 404 2.91 -23.94 18.31
C ILE A 404 2.29 -25.05 17.43
N ALA A 405 1.05 -24.84 16.99
CA ALA A 405 0.48 -25.61 15.91
C ALA A 405 1.11 -24.95 14.70
N LEU A 406 2.19 -25.57 14.24
CA LEU A 406 2.80 -25.30 12.96
C LEU A 406 1.68 -25.08 11.94
N SER A 407 1.65 -23.92 11.30
CA SER A 407 0.67 -23.61 10.26
C SER A 407 1.02 -24.41 9.02
N ASN A 408 0.69 -25.71 9.03
CA ASN A 408 1.04 -26.67 8.00
C ASN A 408 -0.21 -27.18 7.28
N THR A 409 -0.20 -27.11 5.96
CA THR A 409 -1.18 -27.82 5.13
C THR A 409 -0.51 -29.03 4.48
N ILE A 410 -1.09 -30.22 4.65
CA ILE A 410 -0.70 -31.41 3.88
C ILE A 410 -1.55 -31.46 2.61
N THR A 411 -0.91 -31.36 1.45
CA THR A 411 -1.58 -31.39 0.16
C THR A 411 -1.69 -32.82 -0.35
N ARG A 412 -2.71 -33.08 -1.16
CA ARG A 412 -2.90 -34.37 -1.83
C ARG A 412 -1.84 -34.55 -2.91
N GLU A 413 -1.65 -33.53 -3.73
CA GLU A 413 -0.58 -33.50 -4.72
C GLU A 413 0.66 -32.82 -4.15
N LYS A 414 1.79 -33.52 -4.09
CA LYS A 414 3.04 -32.96 -3.54
C LYS A 414 4.06 -32.56 -4.60
N LYS A 415 3.81 -32.94 -5.86
CA LYS A 415 4.74 -32.75 -6.98
C LYS A 415 4.26 -31.66 -7.92
N SER A 416 5.16 -31.24 -8.80
CA SER A 416 4.84 -30.36 -9.93
C SER A 416 3.83 -31.04 -10.86
N VAL A 417 2.96 -30.23 -11.44
CA VAL A 417 1.93 -30.67 -12.40
C VAL A 417 2.38 -30.29 -13.82
N PRO A 418 2.17 -31.14 -14.85
CA PRO A 418 2.52 -30.80 -16.23
C PRO A 418 1.74 -29.56 -16.69
N VAL A 419 2.40 -28.69 -17.46
CA VAL A 419 1.77 -27.50 -18.07
C VAL A 419 1.68 -27.69 -19.58
N ASP A 420 0.46 -27.71 -20.11
CA ASP A 420 0.21 -27.69 -21.56
C ASP A 420 -0.07 -26.26 -22.03
N THR A 421 0.71 -25.82 -23.02
CA THR A 421 0.60 -24.47 -23.60
C THR A 421 0.03 -24.46 -25.01
N SER A 422 -0.37 -25.61 -25.55
CA SER A 422 -0.91 -25.80 -26.90
C SER A 422 -2.44 -25.65 -26.98
N LEU A 423 -2.99 -24.79 -26.12
CA LEU A 423 -4.42 -24.62 -25.95
C LEU A 423 -5.02 -23.68 -26.99
N SER A 424 -5.85 -24.21 -27.88
CA SER A 424 -6.70 -23.39 -28.74
C SER A 424 -7.69 -22.55 -27.92
N VAL A 425 -8.06 -21.36 -28.40
CA VAL A 425 -9.03 -20.47 -27.74
C VAL A 425 -10.33 -21.20 -27.41
N LYS A 426 -10.83 -22.04 -28.34
CA LYS A 426 -12.06 -22.83 -28.15
C LYS A 426 -11.94 -23.84 -27.01
N MET A 427 -10.81 -24.55 -26.91
CA MET A 427 -10.56 -25.50 -25.82
C MET A 427 -10.39 -24.76 -24.49
N LYS A 428 -9.74 -23.60 -24.49
CA LYS A 428 -9.59 -22.73 -23.32
C LYS A 428 -10.96 -22.26 -22.81
N ASP A 429 -11.83 -21.75 -23.68
CA ASP A 429 -13.19 -21.33 -23.28
C ASP A 429 -14.00 -22.49 -22.69
N ALA A 430 -13.88 -23.70 -23.25
CA ALA A 430 -14.53 -24.89 -22.70
C ALA A 430 -13.99 -25.26 -21.31
N LEU A 431 -12.68 -25.18 -21.10
CA LEU A 431 -12.07 -25.41 -19.79
C LEU A 431 -12.48 -24.34 -18.78
N ILE A 432 -12.53 -23.05 -19.17
CA ILE A 432 -13.00 -21.97 -18.29
C ILE A 432 -14.44 -22.23 -17.86
N ALA A 433 -15.34 -22.55 -18.80
CA ALA A 433 -16.73 -22.84 -18.49
C ALA A 433 -16.87 -24.03 -17.52
N GLU A 434 -16.04 -25.06 -17.69
CA GLU A 434 -15.96 -26.18 -16.74
C GLU A 434 -15.45 -25.72 -15.38
N MET A 435 -14.35 -24.95 -15.31
CA MET A 435 -13.80 -24.42 -14.05
C MET A 435 -14.85 -23.60 -13.30
N GLU A 436 -15.52 -22.68 -13.99
CA GLU A 436 -16.54 -21.80 -13.41
C GLU A 436 -17.74 -22.57 -12.87
N SER A 437 -18.12 -23.70 -13.49
CA SER A 437 -19.18 -24.57 -12.97
C SER A 437 -18.83 -25.21 -11.61
N HIS A 438 -17.55 -25.28 -11.26
CA HIS A 438 -17.04 -25.84 -10.00
C HIS A 438 -16.64 -24.74 -8.97
N LEU A 439 -16.74 -23.46 -9.33
CA LEU A 439 -16.52 -22.31 -8.44
C LEU A 439 -17.84 -21.87 -7.78
N SER A 440 -18.33 -22.68 -6.85
CA SER A 440 -19.58 -22.34 -6.13
C SER A 440 -19.41 -21.11 -5.22
N TYR A 441 -20.49 -20.32 -5.05
CA TYR A 441 -20.47 -19.08 -4.24
C TYR A 441 -19.95 -19.28 -2.81
N GLN A 442 -20.16 -20.46 -2.20
CA GLN A 442 -19.73 -20.74 -0.83
C GLN A 442 -18.22 -21.00 -0.71
N ASN A 443 -17.59 -21.48 -1.78
CA ASN A 443 -16.18 -21.83 -1.85
C ASN A 443 -15.53 -21.13 -3.04
N TYR A 444 -15.82 -19.84 -3.25
CA TYR A 444 -15.18 -19.03 -4.28
C TYR A 444 -14.27 -17.98 -3.64
N PHE A 445 -12.99 -18.04 -3.98
CA PHE A 445 -11.99 -17.07 -3.58
C PHE A 445 -11.43 -16.36 -4.81
N GLU A 446 -11.43 -15.04 -4.76
CA GLU A 446 -10.88 -14.18 -5.80
C GLU A 446 -9.90 -13.18 -5.18
N TRP A 447 -8.70 -13.07 -5.75
CA TRP A 447 -7.71 -12.11 -5.27
C TRP A 447 -6.70 -11.68 -6.34
N ASN A 448 -6.41 -10.38 -6.40
CA ASN A 448 -5.52 -9.79 -7.40
C ASN A 448 -4.12 -9.57 -6.82
N ALA A 449 -3.13 -10.20 -7.44
CA ALA A 449 -1.71 -10.06 -7.11
C ALA A 449 -1.04 -9.06 -8.04
N ASN A 450 -0.24 -8.14 -7.48
CA ASN A 450 0.76 -7.40 -8.24
C ASN A 450 2.09 -8.18 -8.21
N ILE A 451 2.49 -8.72 -9.36
CA ILE A 451 3.76 -9.41 -9.57
C ILE A 451 4.57 -8.58 -10.56
N ASN A 452 5.50 -7.77 -10.06
CA ASN A 452 6.36 -6.89 -10.86
C ASN A 452 5.62 -5.92 -11.81
N GLY A 453 4.50 -5.36 -11.37
CA GLY A 453 3.66 -4.48 -12.19
C GLY A 453 2.61 -5.21 -13.02
N VAL A 454 2.70 -6.54 -13.17
CA VAL A 454 1.68 -7.37 -13.79
C VAL A 454 0.62 -7.72 -12.75
N ILE A 455 -0.64 -7.41 -13.05
CA ILE A 455 -1.77 -7.78 -12.19
C ILE A 455 -2.31 -9.14 -12.61
N VAL A 456 -2.12 -10.15 -11.76
CA VAL A 456 -2.62 -11.51 -11.96
C VAL A 456 -3.77 -11.79 -11.00
N GLN A 457 -4.95 -12.12 -11.53
CA GLN A 457 -6.11 -12.50 -10.71
C GLN A 457 -6.12 -14.00 -10.48
N LEU A 458 -6.22 -14.44 -9.22
CA LEU A 458 -6.50 -15.83 -8.86
C LEU A 458 -8.01 -16.00 -8.65
N ARG A 459 -8.57 -17.06 -9.23
CA ARG A 459 -9.91 -17.59 -8.99
C ARG A 459 -9.79 -19.04 -8.55
N THR A 460 -10.21 -19.36 -7.32
CA THR A 460 -10.03 -20.73 -6.78
C THR A 460 -11.14 -21.14 -5.83
N ASN A 461 -11.37 -22.46 -5.73
CA ASN A 461 -12.19 -23.06 -4.68
C ASN A 461 -11.36 -23.70 -3.56
N VAL A 462 -10.04 -23.63 -3.63
CA VAL A 462 -9.12 -24.18 -2.65
C VAL A 462 -8.71 -23.09 -1.68
N SER A 463 -9.24 -23.14 -0.45
CA SER A 463 -8.95 -22.14 0.58
C SER A 463 -7.44 -22.02 0.85
N HIS A 464 -6.72 -23.15 0.88
CA HIS A 464 -5.28 -23.18 1.10
C HIS A 464 -4.48 -22.45 0.00
N LEU A 465 -4.84 -22.62 -1.28
CA LEU A 465 -4.16 -21.92 -2.37
C LEU A 465 -4.38 -20.40 -2.27
N ASN A 466 -5.61 -19.97 -2.00
CA ASN A 466 -5.92 -18.57 -1.75
C ASN A 466 -5.11 -18.02 -0.56
N ASP A 467 -5.04 -18.80 0.53
CA ASP A 467 -4.35 -18.46 1.76
C ASP A 467 -2.83 -18.30 1.59
N PHE A 468 -2.19 -19.08 0.72
CA PHE A 468 -0.78 -18.90 0.36
C PHE A 468 -0.60 -17.75 -0.63
N TRP A 469 -1.53 -17.61 -1.58
CA TRP A 469 -1.50 -16.55 -2.59
C TRP A 469 -1.54 -15.14 -1.98
N VAL A 470 -2.48 -14.90 -1.07
CA VAL A 470 -2.64 -13.62 -0.35
C VAL A 470 -1.41 -13.29 0.50
N GLU A 471 -0.73 -14.32 1.02
CA GLU A 471 0.48 -14.12 1.83
C GLU A 471 1.73 -13.84 0.98
N ASN A 472 1.87 -14.53 -0.16
CA ASN A 472 3.08 -14.43 -0.99
C ASN A 472 3.15 -13.15 -1.83
N TRP A 473 2.01 -12.62 -2.28
CA TRP A 473 2.01 -11.51 -3.24
C TRP A 473 1.56 -10.18 -2.63
N TYR A 474 1.92 -9.07 -3.28
CA TYR A 474 1.40 -7.75 -2.92
C TYR A 474 -0.02 -7.58 -3.47
N PRO A 475 -0.96 -6.99 -2.71
CA PRO A 475 -2.32 -6.76 -3.20
C PRO A 475 -2.32 -5.75 -4.34
N ALA A 476 -3.08 -6.04 -5.39
CA ALA A 476 -3.42 -5.08 -6.43
C ALA A 476 -4.88 -4.66 -6.26
N GLN A 477 -5.15 -3.35 -6.25
CA GLN A 477 -6.51 -2.86 -6.47
C GLN A 477 -6.70 -2.75 -7.98
N LEU A 478 -7.58 -3.58 -8.54
CA LEU A 478 -8.09 -3.37 -9.89
C LEU A 478 -9.17 -2.29 -9.80
N GLU A 479 -8.98 -1.20 -10.53
CA GLU A 479 -10.04 -0.23 -10.78
C GLU A 479 -11.17 -0.90 -11.55
N ALA A 480 -12.40 -0.41 -11.44
CA ALA A 480 -13.60 -1.13 -11.89
C ALA A 480 -13.65 -1.48 -13.39
N ASP A 481 -12.78 -0.89 -14.22
CA ASP A 481 -12.71 -1.10 -15.67
C ASP A 481 -11.35 -1.66 -16.16
N LEU A 482 -10.38 -1.87 -15.26
CA LEU A 482 -9.11 -2.49 -15.63
C LEU A 482 -9.25 -4.00 -15.51
N GLU A 483 -9.14 -4.69 -16.64
CA GLU A 483 -9.00 -6.14 -16.63
C GLU A 483 -7.62 -6.50 -16.03
N PRO A 484 -7.53 -7.59 -15.25
CA PRO A 484 -6.23 -8.11 -14.86
C PRO A 484 -5.43 -8.45 -16.13
N HIS A 485 -4.12 -8.27 -16.06
CA HIS A 485 -3.23 -8.63 -17.16
C HIS A 485 -3.26 -10.12 -17.47
N GLY A 486 -3.62 -10.95 -16.48
CA GLY A 486 -3.91 -12.38 -16.66
C GLY A 486 -4.74 -12.96 -15.53
N ILE A 487 -5.41 -14.08 -15.80
CA ILE A 487 -6.32 -14.76 -14.86
C ILE A 487 -5.88 -16.21 -14.70
N ILE A 488 -5.80 -16.69 -13.46
CA ILE A 488 -5.55 -18.09 -13.13
C ILE A 488 -6.79 -18.69 -12.47
N TYR A 489 -7.33 -19.74 -13.08
CA TYR A 489 -8.36 -20.59 -12.49
C TYR A 489 -7.69 -21.80 -11.84
N ALA A 490 -7.65 -21.86 -10.51
CA ALA A 490 -7.11 -23.00 -9.78
C ALA A 490 -8.25 -23.75 -9.08
N VAL A 491 -8.74 -24.83 -9.69
CA VAL A 491 -9.97 -25.50 -9.28
C VAL A 491 -9.68 -26.95 -8.92
N ASP A 492 -10.17 -27.35 -7.76
CA ASP A 492 -10.04 -28.70 -7.23
C ASP A 492 -11.40 -29.41 -7.18
N GLY A 493 -11.37 -30.75 -7.23
CA GLY A 493 -12.56 -31.59 -7.15
C GLY A 493 -13.35 -31.75 -8.46
N ILE A 494 -12.69 -31.64 -9.61
CA ILE A 494 -13.30 -31.85 -10.94
C ILE A 494 -13.30 -33.36 -11.27
N PRO A 495 -14.47 -34.03 -11.34
CA PRO A 495 -14.54 -35.47 -11.53
C PRO A 495 -13.94 -35.91 -12.88
N GLY A 496 -13.15 -36.98 -12.86
CA GLY A 496 -12.62 -37.61 -14.08
C GLY A 496 -11.43 -36.87 -14.72
N ARG A 497 -10.90 -35.81 -14.09
CA ARG A 497 -9.66 -35.16 -14.51
C ARG A 497 -8.50 -35.51 -13.59
N GLU A 498 -7.35 -35.78 -14.18
CA GLU A 498 -6.08 -35.87 -13.46
C GLU A 498 -5.53 -34.47 -13.14
N PRO A 499 -4.66 -34.33 -12.12
CA PRO A 499 -3.96 -33.08 -11.86
C PRO A 499 -3.24 -32.60 -13.12
N HIS A 500 -3.61 -31.41 -13.61
CA HIS A 500 -3.05 -30.86 -14.85
C HIS A 500 -3.05 -29.34 -14.84
N SER A 501 -2.09 -28.73 -15.54
CA SER A 501 -1.99 -27.28 -15.70
C SER A 501 -2.00 -26.92 -17.18
N PHE A 502 -2.50 -25.72 -17.46
CA PHE A 502 -2.76 -25.24 -18.80
C PHE A 502 -2.45 -23.74 -18.86
N TYR A 503 -1.93 -23.27 -19.99
CA TYR A 503 -1.69 -21.84 -20.22
C TYR A 503 -2.01 -21.45 -21.66
N ASN A 504 -2.76 -20.36 -21.83
CA ASN A 504 -3.00 -19.73 -23.11
C ASN A 504 -2.42 -18.31 -23.09
N SER A 505 -1.41 -18.05 -23.92
CA SER A 505 -0.68 -16.79 -23.99
C SER A 505 -1.39 -15.66 -24.75
N GLU A 506 -2.34 -16.01 -25.62
CA GLU A 506 -3.13 -15.03 -26.37
C GLU A 506 -4.06 -14.27 -25.43
N THR A 507 -4.57 -14.96 -24.41
CA THR A 507 -5.54 -14.41 -23.43
C THR A 507 -4.99 -14.34 -22.00
N ASN A 508 -3.69 -14.63 -21.82
CA ASN A 508 -3.03 -14.67 -20.50
C ASN A 508 -3.81 -15.46 -19.45
N THR A 509 -4.37 -16.60 -19.85
CA THR A 509 -5.22 -17.42 -18.98
C THR A 509 -4.48 -18.68 -18.56
N GLY A 510 -4.34 -18.86 -17.26
CA GLY A 510 -3.85 -20.08 -16.63
C GLY A 510 -5.00 -20.92 -16.07
N ILE A 511 -4.92 -22.24 -16.22
CA ILE A 511 -5.89 -23.16 -15.62
C ILE A 511 -5.12 -24.26 -14.91
N LEU A 512 -5.44 -24.50 -13.64
CA LEU A 512 -4.82 -25.48 -12.78
C LEU A 512 -5.92 -26.36 -12.19
N ILE A 513 -5.88 -27.66 -12.51
CA ILE A 513 -6.96 -28.62 -12.24
C ILE A 513 -6.48 -29.62 -11.19
N ASN A 514 -7.33 -29.90 -10.19
CA ASN A 514 -7.20 -30.99 -9.22
C ASN A 514 -5.85 -31.04 -8.48
N THR A 515 -5.27 -29.88 -8.18
CA THR A 515 -4.11 -29.79 -7.30
C THR A 515 -4.35 -28.72 -6.25
N ASP A 516 -4.00 -29.08 -5.02
CA ASP A 516 -4.03 -28.25 -3.83
C ASP A 516 -2.63 -27.79 -3.42
N ASN A 517 -1.62 -27.99 -4.27
CA ASN A 517 -0.24 -27.58 -4.04
C ASN A 517 0.00 -26.13 -4.49
N TYR A 518 0.61 -25.32 -3.64
CA TYR A 518 0.93 -23.94 -3.98
C TYR A 518 2.06 -23.81 -5.01
N SER A 519 2.99 -24.75 -5.06
CA SER A 519 4.17 -24.69 -5.94
C SER A 519 3.80 -24.66 -7.46
N PRO A 520 2.89 -25.51 -7.97
CA PRO A 520 2.35 -25.39 -9.33
C PRO A 520 1.69 -24.03 -9.61
N LEU A 521 0.86 -23.53 -8.68
CA LEU A 521 0.20 -22.23 -8.82
C LEU A 521 1.20 -21.08 -8.90
N ARG A 522 2.18 -21.05 -7.98
CA ARG A 522 3.28 -20.08 -8.00
C ARG A 522 4.05 -20.13 -9.32
N SER A 523 4.37 -21.34 -9.79
CA SER A 523 5.13 -21.53 -11.02
C SER A 523 4.37 -21.04 -12.26
N LEU A 524 3.06 -21.31 -12.33
CA LEU A 524 2.20 -20.83 -13.40
C LEU A 524 2.07 -19.29 -13.38
N ALA A 525 1.94 -18.69 -12.19
CA ALA A 525 1.86 -17.24 -12.03
C ALA A 525 3.15 -16.52 -12.42
N LEU A 526 4.31 -17.05 -12.01
CA LEU A 526 5.60 -16.53 -12.45
C LEU A 526 5.74 -16.65 -13.97
N GLY A 527 5.41 -17.82 -14.54
CA GLY A 527 5.49 -18.03 -15.99
C GLY A 527 4.59 -17.11 -16.81
N MET A 528 3.36 -16.89 -16.36
CA MET A 528 2.42 -15.92 -16.96
C MET A 528 2.97 -14.50 -16.83
N THR A 529 3.45 -14.12 -15.65
CA THR A 529 4.04 -12.79 -15.40
C THR A 529 5.20 -12.53 -16.35
N ILE A 530 6.09 -13.51 -16.52
CA ILE A 530 7.22 -13.44 -17.45
C ILE A 530 6.72 -13.20 -18.88
N ASP A 531 5.77 -14.01 -19.35
CA ASP A 531 5.19 -13.89 -20.69
C ASP A 531 4.51 -12.54 -20.95
N VAL A 532 3.85 -11.98 -19.95
CA VAL A 532 3.24 -10.64 -20.04
C VAL A 532 4.33 -9.56 -20.00
N SER A 533 5.29 -9.66 -19.08
CA SER A 533 6.29 -8.62 -18.83
C SER A 533 7.32 -8.49 -19.95
N GLU A 534 7.65 -9.59 -20.62
CA GLU A 534 8.52 -9.60 -21.80
C GLU A 534 7.85 -8.81 -22.94
N ARG A 535 6.55 -9.04 -23.17
CA ARG A 535 5.80 -8.39 -24.25
C ARG A 535 5.45 -6.93 -23.98
N LEU A 536 5.01 -6.62 -22.76
CA LEU A 536 4.46 -5.29 -22.43
C LEU A 536 5.51 -4.33 -21.90
N PHE A 537 6.50 -4.82 -21.17
CA PHE A 537 7.40 -3.97 -20.38
C PHE A 537 8.87 -4.14 -20.75
N ASN A 538 9.21 -5.03 -21.69
CA ASN A 538 10.58 -5.41 -22.03
C ASN A 538 11.39 -5.79 -20.78
N VAL A 539 10.74 -6.52 -19.88
CA VAL A 539 11.32 -7.03 -18.64
C VAL A 539 11.45 -8.54 -18.75
N PHE A 540 12.65 -9.03 -18.49
CA PHE A 540 12.99 -10.45 -18.57
C PHE A 540 13.17 -11.01 -17.18
N SER A 541 13.51 -12.29 -17.08
CA SER A 541 13.74 -12.93 -15.79
C SER A 541 14.92 -13.88 -15.84
N VAL A 542 15.63 -13.96 -14.72
CA VAL A 542 16.76 -14.87 -14.55
C VAL A 542 16.45 -15.77 -13.38
N ARG A 543 16.47 -17.08 -13.59
CA ARG A 543 16.28 -18.07 -12.53
C ARG A 543 17.59 -18.31 -11.79
N GLY A 544 17.85 -17.49 -10.78
CA GLY A 544 19.07 -17.53 -9.99
C GLY A 544 18.86 -17.01 -8.57
N MET A 545 19.75 -17.42 -7.67
CA MET A 545 19.83 -16.85 -6.34
C MET A 545 20.69 -15.59 -6.41
N SER A 546 20.21 -14.48 -5.83
CA SER A 546 20.86 -13.19 -5.91
C SER A 546 21.10 -12.60 -4.53
N ALA A 547 22.34 -12.15 -4.31
CA ALA A 547 22.76 -11.42 -3.12
C ALA A 547 23.29 -10.04 -3.52
N ASP A 548 22.84 -9.01 -2.81
CA ASP A 548 23.26 -7.62 -3.02
C ASP A 548 24.45 -7.27 -2.11
N ILE A 549 25.36 -6.47 -2.64
CA ILE A 549 26.46 -5.82 -1.92
C ILE A 549 26.58 -4.39 -2.45
N ASP A 550 26.27 -3.42 -1.59
CA ASP A 550 26.34 -1.98 -1.90
C ASP A 550 25.63 -1.58 -3.20
N GLY A 551 24.43 -2.12 -3.43
CA GLY A 551 23.60 -1.83 -4.60
C GLY A 551 23.96 -2.63 -5.86
N ASN A 552 24.96 -3.52 -5.78
CA ASN A 552 25.38 -4.39 -6.86
C ASN A 552 25.12 -5.85 -6.48
N SER A 553 24.56 -6.64 -7.40
CA SER A 553 24.19 -8.02 -7.11
C SER A 553 25.12 -9.02 -7.78
N VAL A 554 25.46 -10.02 -6.98
CA VAL A 554 25.94 -11.33 -7.42
C VAL A 554 24.74 -12.19 -7.76
N VAL A 555 24.75 -12.82 -8.92
CA VAL A 555 23.70 -13.76 -9.38
C VAL A 555 24.32 -15.13 -9.59
N LEU A 556 23.80 -16.14 -8.89
CA LEU A 556 24.20 -17.53 -9.03
C LEU A 556 23.20 -18.27 -9.92
N VAL A 557 23.66 -18.73 -11.09
CA VAL A 557 22.84 -19.44 -12.08
C VAL A 557 23.39 -20.85 -12.23
N GLY A 558 22.52 -21.86 -12.21
CA GLY A 558 22.97 -23.24 -12.40
C GLY A 558 21.91 -24.29 -12.06
N PRO A 559 22.08 -25.52 -12.57
CA PRO A 559 21.14 -26.61 -12.38
C PRO A 559 21.12 -27.14 -10.94
N LYS A 560 20.11 -27.95 -10.64
CA LYS A 560 20.06 -28.72 -9.40
C LYS A 560 21.31 -29.60 -9.28
N GLY A 561 21.92 -29.65 -8.09
CA GLY A 561 23.14 -30.43 -7.83
C GLY A 561 24.44 -29.62 -7.83
N THR A 562 24.41 -28.33 -8.20
CA THR A 562 25.58 -27.43 -8.21
C THR A 562 25.84 -26.69 -6.90
N LYS A 563 25.33 -27.20 -5.78
CA LYS A 563 25.44 -26.58 -4.43
C LYS A 563 25.06 -25.09 -4.38
N LYS A 564 24.22 -24.61 -5.30
CA LYS A 564 23.77 -23.21 -5.41
C LYS A 564 23.22 -22.65 -4.08
N THR A 565 22.35 -23.42 -3.43
CA THR A 565 21.75 -23.06 -2.13
C THR A 565 22.82 -22.89 -1.04
N GLU A 566 23.78 -23.82 -0.96
CA GLU A 566 24.88 -23.76 0.02
C GLU A 566 25.74 -22.52 -0.19
N LEU A 567 26.13 -22.25 -1.44
CA LEU A 567 26.91 -21.06 -1.80
C LEU A 567 26.16 -19.77 -1.45
N PHE A 568 24.88 -19.68 -1.83
CA PHE A 568 24.05 -18.51 -1.58
C PHE A 568 23.94 -18.18 -0.08
N PHE A 569 23.57 -19.15 0.75
CA PHE A 569 23.45 -18.91 2.19
C PHE A 569 24.80 -18.70 2.87
N SER A 570 25.90 -19.26 2.33
CA SER A 570 27.25 -18.97 2.81
C SER A 570 27.69 -17.53 2.51
N LEU A 571 27.27 -16.95 1.37
CA LEU A 571 27.47 -15.52 1.10
C LEU A 571 26.73 -14.65 2.13
N LEU A 572 25.48 -14.99 2.44
CA LEU A 572 24.64 -14.21 3.38
C LEU A 572 25.14 -14.23 4.84
N GLN A 573 26.02 -15.16 5.20
CA GLN A 573 26.70 -15.16 6.51
C GLN A 573 27.66 -13.98 6.67
N ASP A 574 28.13 -13.41 5.56
CA ASP A 574 28.92 -12.18 5.57
C ASP A 574 28.00 -10.98 5.83
N GLN A 575 28.44 -10.06 6.70
CA GLN A 575 27.67 -8.89 7.06
C GLN A 575 27.43 -7.93 5.88
N LYS A 576 28.33 -7.91 4.89
CA LYS A 576 28.26 -7.03 3.72
C LYS A 576 27.21 -7.44 2.70
N PHE A 577 26.88 -8.72 2.64
CA PHE A 577 25.90 -9.24 1.69
C PHE A 577 24.49 -9.17 2.25
N ARG A 578 23.55 -8.78 1.41
CA ARG A 578 22.11 -8.69 1.69
C ARG A 578 21.37 -9.67 0.80
N LEU A 579 20.33 -10.30 1.33
CA LEU A 579 19.44 -11.15 0.55
C LEU A 579 18.70 -10.29 -0.48
N HIS A 580 18.75 -10.67 -1.75
CA HIS A 580 17.97 -10.01 -2.80
C HIS A 580 16.87 -10.94 -3.33
N SER A 581 17.21 -12.15 -3.78
CA SER A 581 16.23 -13.17 -4.19
C SER A 581 16.77 -14.58 -3.99
N ASN A 582 15.88 -15.53 -3.65
CA ASN A 582 16.22 -16.93 -3.39
C ASN A 582 15.92 -17.87 -4.57
N ASP A 583 15.33 -17.40 -5.66
CA ASP A 583 14.94 -18.27 -6.78
C ASP A 583 14.94 -17.57 -8.14
N ILE A 584 14.31 -16.39 -8.23
CA ILE A 584 14.12 -15.67 -9.49
C ILE A 584 14.22 -14.16 -9.31
N ILE A 585 14.81 -13.48 -10.28
CA ILE A 585 14.85 -12.01 -10.38
C ILE A 585 14.27 -11.56 -11.70
N PHE A 586 13.59 -10.41 -11.70
CA PHE A 586 13.11 -9.76 -12.93
C PHE A 586 14.07 -8.66 -13.32
N VAL A 587 14.51 -8.66 -14.58
CA VAL A 587 15.61 -7.84 -15.07
C VAL A 587 15.12 -6.87 -16.13
N ARG A 588 15.43 -5.59 -15.94
CA ARG A 588 15.19 -4.53 -16.91
C ARG A 588 16.45 -3.73 -17.13
N PHE A 589 16.63 -3.20 -18.34
CA PHE A 589 17.78 -2.34 -18.63
C PHE A 589 17.42 -0.86 -18.47
N SER A 590 18.22 -0.13 -17.70
CA SER A 590 18.08 1.32 -17.54
C SER A 590 19.46 1.97 -17.47
N GLY A 591 19.72 2.98 -18.29
CA GLY A 591 21.02 3.66 -18.35
C GLY A 591 22.19 2.70 -18.69
N GLY A 592 21.94 1.67 -19.50
CA GLY A 592 22.94 0.64 -19.85
C GLY A 592 23.23 -0.39 -18.76
N ARG A 593 22.60 -0.29 -17.58
CA ARG A 593 22.76 -1.26 -16.48
C ARG A 593 21.57 -2.22 -16.41
N ALA A 594 21.83 -3.47 -16.07
CA ALA A 594 20.82 -4.46 -15.76
C ALA A 594 20.34 -4.28 -14.31
N LEU A 595 19.12 -3.77 -14.13
CA LEU A 595 18.47 -3.66 -12.82
C LEU A 595 17.63 -4.90 -12.57
N ALA A 596 17.86 -5.54 -11.44
CA ALA A 596 17.14 -6.71 -11.00
C ALA A 596 16.20 -6.37 -9.83
N ASP A 597 14.96 -6.84 -9.91
CA ASP A 597 13.91 -6.68 -8.93
C ASP A 597 13.50 -8.05 -8.35
N SER A 598 13.33 -8.10 -7.03
CA SER A 598 12.73 -9.22 -6.31
C SER A 598 11.22 -9.01 -6.16
N VAL A 599 10.44 -10.00 -6.60
CA VAL A 599 8.99 -9.82 -6.84
C VAL A 599 8.10 -10.47 -5.79
N GLU A 600 8.63 -11.46 -5.06
CA GLU A 600 7.90 -12.14 -4.00
C GLU A 600 7.88 -11.28 -2.73
N ARG A 601 6.72 -11.20 -2.06
CA ARG A 601 6.61 -10.54 -0.75
C ARG A 601 7.17 -11.44 0.34
N LYS A 602 6.92 -12.75 0.26
CA LYS A 602 7.48 -13.78 1.15
C LYS A 602 8.22 -14.80 0.32
N LEU A 603 9.40 -15.21 0.76
CA LEU A 603 10.21 -16.16 0.02
C LEU A 603 9.59 -17.56 0.16
N PHE A 604 9.27 -18.19 -0.97
CA PHE A 604 8.85 -19.59 -1.00
C PHE A 604 10.09 -20.50 -0.97
N ILE A 605 10.46 -20.97 0.23
CA ILE A 605 11.73 -21.67 0.46
C ILE A 605 11.51 -23.14 0.81
N PRO A 606 12.20 -24.09 0.16
CA PRO A 606 12.22 -25.48 0.57
C PRO A 606 12.71 -25.64 2.02
N THR A 607 11.96 -26.35 2.87
CA THR A 607 12.29 -26.42 4.31
C THR A 607 13.59 -27.17 4.61
N ASN A 608 14.05 -28.05 3.71
CA ASN A 608 15.35 -28.71 3.80
C ASN A 608 16.54 -27.76 3.64
N THR A 609 16.32 -26.51 3.23
CA THR A 609 17.36 -25.45 3.21
C THR A 609 18.03 -25.25 4.58
N VAL A 610 17.36 -25.66 5.67
CA VAL A 610 17.93 -25.70 7.03
C VAL A 610 19.25 -26.49 7.10
N GLU A 611 19.46 -27.49 6.23
CA GLU A 611 20.72 -28.23 6.18
C GLU A 611 21.91 -27.36 5.77
N SER A 612 21.68 -26.40 4.88
CA SER A 612 22.70 -25.41 4.45
C SER A 612 22.72 -24.17 5.33
N TYR A 613 21.57 -23.78 5.90
CA TYR A 613 21.44 -22.59 6.76
C TYR A 613 20.58 -22.88 7.99
N PRO A 614 21.17 -23.45 9.07
CA PRO A 614 20.43 -23.93 10.25
C PRO A 614 19.57 -22.86 10.96
N ARG A 615 19.93 -21.58 10.82
CA ARG A 615 19.19 -20.45 11.40
C ARG A 615 17.75 -20.35 10.89
N LEU A 616 17.43 -20.91 9.71
CA LEU A 616 16.07 -20.89 9.17
C LEU A 616 15.10 -21.77 9.95
N ALA A 617 15.57 -22.76 10.71
CA ALA A 617 14.70 -23.69 11.41
C ALA A 617 13.69 -22.97 12.32
N ALA A 618 14.19 -22.07 13.17
CA ALA A 618 13.35 -21.29 14.08
C ALA A 618 12.43 -20.30 13.35
N LEU A 619 12.80 -19.86 12.14
CA LEU A 619 11.96 -18.96 11.35
C LEU A 619 10.83 -19.72 10.66
N PHE A 620 11.11 -20.93 10.17
CA PHE A 620 10.11 -21.80 9.57
C PHE A 620 9.06 -22.28 10.58
N ASP A 621 9.45 -22.48 11.84
CA ASP A 621 8.52 -22.77 12.94
C ASP A 621 7.42 -21.70 13.10
N ASN A 622 7.69 -20.47 12.66
CA ASN A 622 6.76 -19.33 12.71
C ASN A 622 6.22 -18.94 11.32
N SER A 623 6.58 -19.69 10.28
CA SER A 623 6.16 -19.45 8.90
C SER A 623 4.93 -20.29 8.55
N LYS A 624 4.23 -19.90 7.49
CA LYS A 624 3.23 -20.78 6.88
C LYS A 624 3.98 -21.85 6.09
N CYS A 625 3.71 -23.12 6.40
CA CYS A 625 4.36 -24.28 5.81
C CYS A 625 3.37 -25.13 5.01
N GLU A 626 3.89 -25.84 4.03
CA GLU A 626 3.16 -26.81 3.24
C GLU A 626 3.96 -28.11 3.23
N ASN A 627 3.28 -29.25 3.40
CA ASN A 627 3.82 -30.60 3.32
C ASN A 627 4.89 -30.99 4.37
N VAL A 628 5.02 -30.26 5.48
CA VAL A 628 5.98 -30.65 6.53
C VAL A 628 5.47 -31.82 7.37
N ILE A 629 6.36 -32.77 7.66
CA ILE A 629 6.11 -33.98 8.44
C ILE A 629 6.20 -33.66 9.94
N THR A 630 5.07 -33.76 10.63
CA THR A 630 4.95 -33.41 12.06
C THR A 630 4.90 -34.64 12.98
N ARG A 631 4.73 -35.84 12.42
CA ARG A 631 4.70 -37.11 13.17
C ARG A 631 5.71 -38.10 12.62
N LYS A 632 6.33 -38.88 13.50
CA LYS A 632 7.29 -39.93 13.13
C LYS A 632 6.64 -41.01 12.27
N ASP A 633 5.38 -41.35 12.54
CA ASP A 633 4.60 -42.34 11.77
C ASP A 633 4.42 -41.95 10.30
N ASP A 634 4.48 -40.64 9.98
CA ASP A 634 4.33 -40.12 8.63
C ASP A 634 5.70 -40.00 7.91
N CYS A 635 6.80 -40.37 8.57
CA CYS A 635 8.14 -40.31 8.01
C CYS A 635 8.36 -41.46 7.01
N GLN A 636 8.60 -41.10 5.74
CA GLN A 636 8.91 -42.06 4.67
C GLN A 636 10.41 -42.16 4.37
N ASP A 637 11.25 -41.42 5.10
CA ASP A 637 12.70 -41.41 4.89
C ASP A 637 13.37 -42.56 5.66
N THR A 638 13.89 -43.54 4.94
CA THR A 638 14.48 -44.78 5.50
C THR A 638 15.74 -44.52 6.30
N GLU A 639 16.57 -43.55 5.90
CA GLU A 639 17.76 -43.17 6.67
C GLU A 639 17.36 -42.52 7.99
N CYS A 640 16.35 -41.65 7.98
CA CYS A 640 15.83 -41.01 9.18
C CYS A 640 15.18 -41.99 10.16
N LEU A 641 14.52 -43.05 9.66
CA LEU A 641 13.89 -44.09 10.50
C LEU A 641 14.91 -45.01 11.17
N ASN A 642 16.09 -45.19 10.57
CA ASN A 642 17.16 -46.05 11.09
C ASN A 642 18.07 -45.36 12.11
N LEU A 643 17.92 -44.03 12.30
CA LEU A 643 18.64 -43.28 13.31
C LEU A 643 17.88 -43.33 14.64
N ASP A 644 18.56 -43.69 15.73
CA ASP A 644 18.03 -43.64 17.12
C ASP A 644 17.80 -42.20 17.63
N ASP A 645 17.85 -41.22 16.74
CA ASP A 645 17.98 -39.80 17.06
C ASP A 645 17.01 -38.91 16.26
N CYS A 646 15.73 -39.25 16.29
CA CYS A 646 14.70 -38.52 15.55
C CYS A 646 14.47 -37.12 16.14
N ARG A 647 14.45 -36.09 15.28
CA ARG A 647 14.20 -34.69 15.68
C ARG A 647 12.81 -34.46 16.29
N LEU A 648 11.80 -35.19 15.82
CA LEU A 648 10.44 -35.10 16.36
C LEU A 648 10.42 -35.65 17.80
N ASP A 649 11.18 -36.70 18.09
CA ASP A 649 11.32 -37.27 19.43
C ASP A 649 12.06 -36.30 20.38
N ARG A 650 12.91 -35.41 19.83
CA ARG A 650 13.56 -34.29 20.56
C ARG A 650 12.65 -33.05 20.74
N GLY A 651 11.40 -33.09 20.30
CA GLY A 651 10.45 -31.98 20.42
C GLY A 651 10.56 -30.91 19.33
N SER A 652 11.21 -31.18 18.19
CA SER A 652 11.06 -30.31 17.01
C SER A 652 9.63 -30.37 16.48
N LEU A 653 9.11 -29.25 15.97
CA LEU A 653 7.73 -29.17 15.46
C LEU A 653 7.50 -29.99 14.19
N TYR A 654 8.53 -30.10 13.36
CA TYR A 654 8.51 -30.91 12.16
C TYR A 654 9.91 -31.42 11.77
N CYS A 655 9.94 -32.40 10.88
CA CYS A 655 11.16 -33.02 10.37
C CYS A 655 11.46 -32.55 8.95
N TYR A 656 12.36 -31.56 8.77
CA TYR A 656 12.73 -31.11 7.43
C TYR A 656 13.43 -32.19 6.57
N LYS A 657 14.09 -33.19 7.19
CA LYS A 657 14.72 -34.31 6.46
C LYS A 657 13.70 -35.20 5.75
N ALA A 658 12.64 -35.57 6.46
CA ALA A 658 11.54 -36.37 5.93
C ALA A 658 10.59 -35.55 5.03
N SER A 659 10.69 -34.21 5.06
CA SER A 659 9.80 -33.29 4.35
C SER A 659 10.40 -32.80 3.03
N LYS A 660 10.75 -33.73 2.13
CA LYS A 660 11.49 -33.43 0.89
C LYS A 660 10.77 -32.47 -0.07
N ASP A 661 9.43 -32.51 -0.07
CA ASP A 661 8.59 -31.66 -0.92
C ASP A 661 7.99 -30.46 -0.17
N ALA A 662 8.48 -30.18 1.04
CA ALA A 662 7.89 -29.17 1.90
C ALA A 662 8.51 -27.80 1.75
N HIS A 663 7.67 -26.78 1.81
CA HIS A 663 8.06 -25.39 1.63
C HIS A 663 7.51 -24.51 2.75
N ALA A 664 8.20 -23.40 3.01
CA ALA A 664 7.76 -22.35 3.92
C ALA A 664 7.66 -21.03 3.16
N LEU A 665 6.62 -20.24 3.45
CA LEU A 665 6.54 -18.82 3.07
C LEU A 665 7.17 -17.97 4.18
N LEU A 666 8.44 -17.62 3.98
CA LEU A 666 9.23 -16.88 4.95
C LEU A 666 9.25 -15.39 4.62
N ASP A 667 8.94 -14.53 5.59
CA ASP A 667 9.16 -13.10 5.44
C ASP A 667 10.68 -12.82 5.36
N PRO A 668 11.19 -12.22 4.26
CA PRO A 668 12.62 -12.00 4.08
C PRO A 668 13.22 -11.12 5.19
N TYR A 669 12.44 -10.22 5.79
CA TYR A 669 12.93 -9.32 6.84
C TYR A 669 13.16 -10.02 8.18
N TRP A 670 12.69 -11.26 8.34
CA TRP A 670 12.99 -12.08 9.51
C TRP A 670 14.40 -12.67 9.46
N ILE A 671 15.04 -12.69 8.28
CA ILE A 671 16.42 -13.13 8.11
C ILE A 671 17.33 -11.94 8.45
N ASP A 672 17.82 -11.91 9.69
CA ASP A 672 18.80 -10.93 10.19
C ASP A 672 18.36 -9.44 10.08
N GLY A 673 17.06 -9.17 9.86
CA GLY A 673 16.43 -7.86 9.93
C GLY A 673 16.33 -7.09 8.60
N PRO A 674 15.61 -5.95 8.57
CA PRO A 674 15.33 -5.21 7.33
C PRO A 674 16.56 -4.73 6.56
N ALA A 675 17.65 -4.41 7.26
CA ALA A 675 18.89 -3.95 6.65
C ALA A 675 19.63 -5.04 5.85
N LYS A 676 19.28 -6.33 6.07
CA LYS A 676 19.89 -7.49 5.40
C LYS A 676 19.09 -7.94 4.18
N HIS A 677 18.12 -7.15 3.73
CA HIS A 677 17.31 -7.41 2.55
C HIS A 677 17.35 -6.24 1.56
N ALA A 678 17.53 -6.53 0.28
CA ALA A 678 17.42 -5.59 -0.82
C ALA A 678 16.27 -6.02 -1.75
N LYS A 679 15.42 -5.09 -2.16
CA LYS A 679 14.35 -5.38 -3.14
C LYS A 679 14.80 -5.22 -4.60
N ARG A 680 15.81 -4.37 -4.81
CA ARG A 680 16.34 -4.01 -6.12
C ARG A 680 17.85 -3.89 -6.02
N SER A 681 18.54 -4.35 -7.05
CA SER A 681 20.00 -4.27 -7.16
C SER A 681 20.43 -4.21 -8.64
N SER A 682 21.57 -3.60 -8.94
CA SER A 682 22.17 -3.67 -10.27
C SER A 682 22.96 -4.97 -10.43
N ILE A 683 22.67 -5.79 -11.44
CA ILE A 683 23.46 -7.00 -11.71
C ILE A 683 24.85 -6.57 -12.14
N ARG A 684 25.87 -7.10 -11.44
CA ARG A 684 27.27 -6.85 -11.77
C ARG A 684 28.05 -8.12 -12.01
N TRP A 685 27.77 -9.18 -11.24
CA TRP A 685 28.47 -10.45 -11.34
C TRP A 685 27.50 -11.59 -11.60
N VAL A 686 27.79 -12.39 -12.63
CA VAL A 686 27.05 -13.60 -12.96
C VAL A 686 27.99 -14.80 -12.82
N PHE A 687 27.64 -15.73 -11.92
CA PHE A 687 28.37 -16.98 -11.74
C PHE A 687 27.52 -18.13 -12.27
N ILE A 688 27.96 -18.71 -13.38
CA ILE A 688 27.36 -19.91 -13.98
C ILE A 688 28.01 -21.13 -13.31
N LEU A 689 27.22 -21.83 -12.52
CA LEU A 689 27.69 -22.91 -11.65
C LEU A 689 27.80 -24.23 -12.43
N ARG A 690 28.91 -24.93 -12.19
CA ARG A 690 29.12 -26.34 -12.53
C ARG A 690 29.54 -27.14 -11.30
N TYR A 691 29.54 -28.45 -11.40
CA TYR A 691 29.99 -29.33 -10.32
C TYR A 691 30.81 -30.51 -10.86
N ASP A 692 32.12 -30.45 -10.69
CA ASP A 692 33.02 -31.57 -10.98
C ASP A 692 34.32 -31.46 -10.14
N THR A 693 35.12 -32.52 -10.11
CA THR A 693 36.32 -32.59 -9.25
C THR A 693 37.62 -32.25 -9.98
N THR A 694 37.58 -31.97 -11.27
CA THR A 694 38.76 -31.90 -12.13
C THR A 694 39.01 -30.52 -12.73
N SER A 695 37.95 -29.77 -12.98
CA SER A 695 38.02 -28.48 -13.67
C SER A 695 38.41 -27.36 -12.71
N PRO A 696 39.03 -26.28 -13.20
CA PRO A 696 39.47 -25.16 -12.36
C PRO A 696 38.33 -24.56 -11.51
N PRO A 697 38.65 -23.99 -10.32
CA PRO A 697 37.67 -23.43 -9.40
C PRO A 697 36.86 -22.29 -10.00
N VAL A 698 37.52 -21.37 -10.72
CA VAL A 698 36.89 -20.25 -11.41
C VAL A 698 37.57 -20.04 -12.75
N VAL A 699 36.79 -19.81 -13.80
CA VAL A 699 37.27 -19.44 -15.13
C VAL A 699 36.43 -18.25 -15.60
N GLU A 700 37.08 -17.14 -15.95
CA GLU A 700 36.42 -16.06 -16.69
C GLU A 700 36.09 -16.57 -18.09
N THR A 701 34.84 -16.40 -18.51
CA THR A 701 34.33 -17.04 -19.73
C THR A 701 33.95 -16.00 -20.76
N GLU A 702 34.22 -16.33 -22.02
CA GLU A 702 33.70 -15.58 -23.14
C GLU A 702 32.17 -15.69 -23.17
N ILE A 703 31.51 -14.62 -23.64
CA ILE A 703 30.05 -14.48 -23.64
C ILE A 703 29.39 -15.62 -24.43
N GLU A 704 29.95 -15.98 -25.58
CA GLU A 704 29.42 -17.03 -26.45
C GLU A 704 29.44 -18.42 -25.79
N ASP A 705 30.46 -18.73 -24.99
CA ASP A 705 30.53 -19.99 -24.25
C ASP A 705 29.53 -20.00 -23.08
N ALA A 706 29.38 -18.87 -22.39
CA ALA A 706 28.35 -18.70 -21.36
C ALA A 706 26.94 -18.87 -21.94
N LEU A 707 26.65 -18.27 -23.09
CA LEU A 707 25.37 -18.40 -23.80
C LEU A 707 25.09 -19.86 -24.17
N ARG A 708 26.06 -20.57 -24.77
CA ARG A 708 25.91 -21.99 -25.10
C ARG A 708 25.59 -22.85 -23.89
N MET A 709 26.21 -22.56 -22.74
CA MET A 709 25.91 -23.27 -21.49
C MET A 709 24.51 -22.95 -20.98
N LEU A 710 24.11 -21.68 -21.04
CA LEU A 710 22.75 -21.25 -20.69
C LEU A 710 21.68 -21.84 -21.63
N GLU A 711 21.98 -22.05 -22.91
CA GLU A 711 21.08 -22.66 -23.90
C GLU A 711 20.97 -24.17 -23.77
N SER A 712 22.11 -24.83 -23.67
CA SER A 712 22.17 -26.28 -23.62
C SER A 712 21.55 -26.79 -22.32
N GLY A 713 21.64 -26.01 -21.24
CA GLY A 713 21.24 -26.48 -19.92
C GLY A 713 22.12 -27.64 -19.43
N GLU A 714 23.31 -27.82 -20.02
CA GLU A 714 24.23 -28.88 -19.68
C GLU A 714 25.31 -28.37 -18.72
N SER A 715 25.57 -29.13 -17.65
CA SER A 715 26.70 -28.92 -16.76
C SER A 715 27.52 -30.21 -16.70
N LEU A 716 28.82 -30.10 -16.95
CA LEU A 716 29.79 -31.17 -16.75
C LEU A 716 29.73 -31.69 -15.31
N GLY A 717 29.80 -33.02 -15.14
CA GLY A 717 29.95 -33.70 -13.84
C GLY A 717 28.67 -34.12 -13.10
N LEU A 718 27.46 -33.79 -13.60
CA LEU A 718 26.20 -34.26 -13.01
C LEU A 718 25.77 -35.64 -13.57
N LYS A 719 25.45 -36.60 -12.68
CA LYS A 719 24.90 -37.91 -13.08
C LYS A 719 23.52 -37.73 -13.72
N ARG A 720 23.34 -38.18 -14.97
CA ARG A 720 22.04 -38.25 -15.65
C ARG A 720 21.22 -39.39 -15.01
N ASP A 721 20.05 -39.08 -14.44
CA ASP A 721 19.05 -40.11 -14.16
C ASP A 721 18.54 -40.66 -15.49
N LEU A 722 18.55 -41.99 -15.64
CA LEU A 722 18.23 -42.72 -16.89
C LEU A 722 16.75 -42.60 -17.31
N THR A 723 15.91 -41.96 -16.50
CA THR A 723 14.48 -41.79 -16.77
C THR A 723 14.13 -40.30 -16.81
N HIS A 724 14.09 -39.76 -18.03
CA HIS A 724 13.59 -38.44 -18.38
C HIS A 724 14.30 -37.22 -17.78
N SER A 725 15.39 -36.76 -18.43
CA SER A 725 15.72 -35.33 -18.42
C SER A 725 16.02 -34.86 -19.84
N LYS A 726 15.05 -34.26 -20.53
CA LYS A 726 15.37 -33.42 -21.68
C LYS A 726 16.20 -32.25 -21.15
N SER A 727 17.34 -31.97 -21.77
CA SER A 727 18.05 -30.74 -21.48
C SER A 727 17.12 -29.55 -21.77
N HIS A 728 17.08 -28.59 -20.87
CA HIS A 728 16.24 -27.40 -20.98
C HIS A 728 17.15 -26.21 -20.80
N PRO A 729 17.07 -25.19 -21.67
CA PRO A 729 17.83 -23.95 -21.48
C PRO A 729 17.70 -23.45 -20.05
N PHE A 730 18.82 -23.13 -19.41
CA PHE A 730 18.91 -22.49 -18.10
C PHE A 730 18.29 -21.10 -18.05
N TYR A 731 17.91 -20.54 -19.21
CA TYR A 731 17.30 -19.22 -19.34
C TYR A 731 16.20 -18.98 -18.31
N ASN A 732 15.16 -19.82 -18.25
CA ASN A 732 14.22 -19.85 -17.13
C ASN A 732 13.27 -21.07 -17.20
N PRO A 733 13.17 -21.92 -16.16
CA PRO A 733 12.26 -23.07 -16.14
C PRO A 733 10.77 -22.69 -16.10
N HIS A 734 10.43 -21.46 -15.74
CA HIS A 734 9.06 -20.93 -15.73
C HIS A 734 8.62 -20.44 -17.11
N LEU A 735 9.46 -20.48 -18.15
CA LEU A 735 9.07 -20.16 -19.52
C LEU A 735 8.00 -21.15 -19.99
N LEU A 736 6.76 -20.64 -20.06
CA LEU A 736 5.59 -21.41 -20.48
C LEU A 736 5.66 -21.71 -21.98
N LEU A 737 6.02 -20.73 -22.81
CA LEU A 737 6.19 -20.92 -24.26
C LEU A 737 7.66 -20.95 -24.66
N ARG A 738 7.98 -21.80 -25.64
CA ARG A 738 9.32 -21.96 -26.21
C ARG A 738 9.27 -22.00 -27.74
N THR A 739 8.67 -21.00 -28.36
CA THR A 739 8.73 -20.84 -29.82
C THR A 739 10.16 -20.42 -30.23
N PRO A 740 10.59 -20.70 -31.47
CA PRO A 740 11.92 -20.28 -31.93
C PRO A 740 12.19 -18.78 -31.72
N GLU A 741 11.20 -17.92 -32.00
CA GLU A 741 11.30 -16.47 -31.85
C GLU A 741 11.49 -16.06 -30.39
N ARG A 742 10.80 -16.72 -29.46
CA ARG A 742 10.93 -16.44 -28.03
C ARG A 742 12.27 -16.92 -27.48
N LEU A 743 12.77 -18.06 -27.96
CA LEU A 743 14.09 -18.56 -27.58
C LEU A 743 15.20 -17.62 -28.08
N GLU A 744 15.06 -17.07 -29.29
CA GLU A 744 15.98 -16.05 -29.80
C GLU A 744 15.95 -14.78 -28.94
N LEU A 745 14.75 -14.30 -28.57
CA LEU A 745 14.61 -13.14 -27.67
C LEU A 745 15.27 -13.40 -26.30
N GLN A 746 15.18 -14.62 -25.76
CA GLN A 746 15.90 -14.98 -24.53
C GLN A 746 17.41 -14.94 -24.75
N ARG A 747 17.90 -15.46 -25.88
CA ARG A 747 19.33 -15.43 -26.22
C ARG A 747 19.85 -14.00 -26.28
N GLU A 748 19.17 -13.11 -27.00
CA GLU A 748 19.51 -11.68 -27.10
C GLU A 748 19.50 -10.99 -25.72
N PHE A 749 18.52 -11.32 -24.87
CA PHE A 749 18.46 -10.80 -23.49
C PHE A 749 19.70 -11.21 -22.68
N PHE A 750 20.05 -12.50 -22.69
CA PHE A 750 21.19 -13.00 -21.95
C PHE A 750 22.52 -12.50 -22.52
N GLU A 751 22.63 -12.35 -23.83
CA GLU A 751 23.82 -11.76 -24.48
C GLU A 751 24.06 -10.35 -23.94
N ARG A 752 23.03 -9.49 -24.00
CA ARG A 752 23.09 -8.13 -23.46
C ARG A 752 23.35 -8.08 -21.96
N LEU A 753 22.79 -9.02 -21.20
CA LEU A 753 23.04 -9.11 -19.76
C LEU A 753 24.52 -9.43 -19.48
N LEU A 754 25.09 -10.37 -20.22
CA LEU A 754 26.46 -10.82 -20.06
C LEU A 754 27.47 -9.75 -20.53
N GLU A 755 27.18 -9.02 -21.61
CA GLU A 755 28.00 -7.88 -22.05
C GLU A 755 28.14 -6.78 -20.97
N GLY A 756 27.10 -6.58 -20.16
CA GLY A 756 27.08 -5.57 -19.10
C GLY A 756 27.64 -6.04 -17.75
N THR A 757 28.07 -7.30 -17.63
CA THR A 757 28.41 -7.92 -16.34
C THR A 757 29.71 -8.72 -16.41
N SER A 758 30.36 -8.93 -15.26
CA SER A 758 31.48 -9.86 -15.17
C SER A 758 30.92 -11.28 -15.05
N CYS A 759 31.21 -12.15 -16.02
CA CYS A 759 30.69 -13.51 -16.08
C CYS A 759 31.78 -14.56 -15.80
N TYR A 760 31.48 -15.49 -14.91
CA TYR A 760 32.40 -16.56 -14.51
C TYR A 760 31.76 -17.94 -14.58
N LEU A 761 32.52 -18.91 -15.06
CA LEU A 761 32.25 -20.33 -14.84
C LEU A 761 32.81 -20.72 -13.47
N PHE A 762 31.92 -21.11 -12.56
CA PHE A 762 32.25 -21.36 -11.17
C PHE A 762 32.07 -22.84 -10.82
N ASN A 763 33.15 -23.52 -10.45
CA ASN A 763 33.10 -24.92 -10.07
C ASN A 763 32.82 -25.10 -8.58
N SER A 764 31.55 -25.25 -8.24
CA SER A 764 31.07 -25.52 -6.88
C SER A 764 31.54 -26.85 -6.28
N GLY A 765 32.17 -27.72 -7.08
CA GLY A 765 32.77 -28.97 -6.61
C GLY A 765 34.14 -28.79 -5.92
N VAL A 766 34.86 -27.72 -6.25
CA VAL A 766 36.21 -27.43 -5.71
C VAL A 766 36.39 -26.01 -5.18
N ALA A 767 35.46 -25.09 -5.47
CA ALA A 767 35.46 -23.70 -5.01
C ALA A 767 34.37 -23.44 -3.95
N SER A 768 34.48 -22.30 -3.25
CA SER A 768 33.62 -21.92 -2.13
C SER A 768 33.12 -20.48 -2.23
N ALA A 769 32.18 -20.08 -1.36
CA ALA A 769 31.69 -18.71 -1.31
C ALA A 769 32.81 -17.68 -1.04
N GLU A 770 33.91 -18.07 -0.38
CA GLU A 770 35.07 -17.19 -0.18
C GLU A 770 35.75 -16.79 -1.49
N ASP A 771 35.73 -17.67 -2.50
CA ASP A 771 36.30 -17.36 -3.81
C ASP A 771 35.46 -16.31 -4.54
N ILE A 772 34.12 -16.39 -4.42
CA ILE A 772 33.20 -15.35 -4.90
C ILE A 772 33.46 -14.03 -4.20
N LYS A 773 33.60 -14.03 -2.86
CA LYS A 773 33.88 -12.81 -2.08
C LYS A 773 35.19 -12.15 -2.49
N LYS A 774 36.24 -12.93 -2.75
CA LYS A 774 37.53 -12.42 -3.23
C LYS A 774 37.40 -11.73 -4.59
N ILE A 775 36.70 -12.36 -5.54
CA ILE A 775 36.46 -11.79 -6.87
C ILE A 775 35.71 -10.47 -6.75
N VAL A 776 34.59 -10.46 -6.01
CA VAL A 776 33.78 -9.27 -5.79
C VAL A 776 34.59 -8.15 -5.13
N ALA A 777 35.44 -8.46 -4.15
CA ALA A 777 36.29 -7.46 -3.49
C ALA A 777 37.31 -6.84 -4.45
N VAL A 778 38.01 -7.67 -5.25
CA VAL A 778 39.02 -7.20 -6.21
C VAL A 778 38.40 -6.37 -7.32
N GLU A 779 37.24 -6.76 -7.83
CA GLU A 779 36.59 -6.02 -8.91
C GLU A 779 35.97 -4.71 -8.45
N LYS A 780 35.56 -4.63 -7.18
CA LYS A 780 35.01 -3.40 -6.60
C LYS A 780 36.04 -2.27 -6.54
N GLU A 781 37.32 -2.58 -6.35
CA GLU A 781 38.42 -1.61 -6.38
C GLU A 781 38.69 -1.01 -7.77
N LYS A 782 38.13 -1.62 -8.83
CA LYS A 782 38.28 -1.15 -10.22
C LYS A 782 37.13 -0.24 -10.68
N ILE A 783 36.18 0.07 -9.80
CA ILE A 783 35.00 0.88 -10.11
C ILE A 783 35.35 2.36 -9.89
N PRO A 784 35.27 3.24 -10.91
CA PRO A 784 35.33 4.69 -10.69
C PRO A 784 34.14 5.13 -9.82
N GLU A 785 34.39 5.94 -8.80
CA GLU A 785 33.37 6.48 -7.87
C GLU A 785 32.16 7.11 -8.55
#